data_AF-A0A4R4NY88-F1
#
_entry.id   AF-A0A4R4NY88-F1
#
_cell.length_a   1.000
_cell.length_b   1.000
_cell.length_c   1.000
_cell.angle_alpha   90.00
_cell.angle_beta   90.00
_cell.angle_gamma   90.00
#
_symmetry.space_group_name_H-M   'P 1'
#
loop_
_entity.id
_entity.type
_entity.pdbx_description
1 polymer ?
#
loop_
_entity_poly.entity_id
_entity_poly.type
_entity_poly.pdbx_seq_one_letter_code
_entity_poly.pdbx_strand_id
1 'polypeptide(L)'
;MVIADLLGVASMAAITLDERGRISHWDETAAEVFGVGPPRALGRAPAALLRLPREHRGVFEPESFGHVWCGTCTLPRVDTGEPAEVGWWVYPIERAPGEHGVSVLALAADLRRLRRNGLGVTVGDLPLAPPDGPGGTGTAVRRPAGRLLRVEPALTPAAGNGPDAPAAAFADRIAGLLPALDPAASEKIASRVLGLGCPAVSLGLTIRLPIVPPIGASPVVPPPRPARARRPRPLPRGVPETLEPLAYLSEAGQQIGSSLDHLQAARTLAEVLVPRLADFAAVELLERVVADSAPPADEVDETTLMRRVAVAHNDESGRWDEAVPEGEALFLPSGTPFVQAMRTGRPVHIRRVGPAQAARLAAAFGDRDLRPLFTGRALLIAPLIARGRVLGTFKLLRKSDRPWFDEVDLAMVDELARRAALCIDNGRLYRREVQVAEELQRSMLPDDPPDVAGARVRYRYRPAEQAAQVGGDWFDAIPLPGCRLGIVVGDVMGHGLTAAAIMGQMRTAVRTLAGDDMRPDRLLRRLDGLARRLGEDYLATCLYAVYDPVERRCTLANAGHLPPVLVAADGESRVLAVPPGVPIGVGGEPFETMEVKVEDGSQLLLCTDGLLERRGRDIEEGLEALRARLAGASADLDGTCDDLLHTLASDTAADDIAIVAVGFDGIPLDEVVTWELEPVPDSVPWIRAQVAARLAGWGLERLTDTAQLLVSELVTNALVHGAGSLGVRLIKGRTLLCEVHDDGADLPHLRHAEATDESGRGLQLVHHLAARWGTHRTDAGKIVWVEQRLPR
;
A
#
# COMPACT_ATOMS: atom_id res chain seq x y z
N MET A 1 10.27 2.17 21.77
CA MET A 1 11.58 2.25 21.09
C MET A 1 11.28 2.75 19.68
N VAL A 2 11.76 3.95 19.37
CA VAL A 2 11.23 4.84 18.30
C VAL A 2 11.71 4.32 16.93
N ILE A 3 11.02 4.63 15.82
CA ILE A 3 11.45 4.35 14.44
C ILE A 3 12.91 4.79 14.15
N ALA A 4 13.46 5.70 14.94
CA ALA A 4 14.88 6.07 14.96
C ALA A 4 15.84 4.89 15.24
N ASP A 5 15.41 3.85 15.96
CA ASP A 5 16.21 2.67 16.30
C ASP A 5 16.28 1.64 15.15
N LEU A 6 15.39 1.71 14.16
CA LEU A 6 15.48 0.89 12.93
C LEU A 6 16.58 1.38 11.97
N LEU A 7 17.08 2.62 12.16
CA LEU A 7 18.15 3.22 11.35
C LEU A 7 19.58 2.87 11.83
N GLY A 8 19.73 1.96 12.81
CA GLY A 8 21.04 1.60 13.41
C GLY A 8 21.37 0.10 13.47
N VAL A 9 20.64 -0.76 12.75
CA VAL A 9 20.66 -2.22 13.00
C VAL A 9 21.91 -2.94 12.42
N ALA A 10 22.62 -2.33 11.46
CA ALA A 10 23.89 -2.84 10.96
C ALA A 10 24.93 -1.72 10.91
N SER A 11 26.01 -1.87 11.68
CA SER A 11 27.16 -0.97 11.62
C SER A 11 27.80 -1.07 10.23
N MET A 12 27.86 0.06 9.53
CA MET A 12 28.37 0.14 8.16
C MET A 12 29.85 0.53 8.19
N ALA A 13 30.69 -0.33 7.63
CA ALA A 13 32.11 -0.13 7.44
C ALA A 13 32.38 0.55 6.10
N ALA A 14 33.31 1.51 6.09
CA ALA A 14 33.82 2.19 4.90
C ALA A 14 35.26 1.77 4.60
N ILE A 15 35.48 1.26 3.40
CA ILE A 15 36.78 0.84 2.89
C ILE A 15 37.03 1.58 1.58
N THR A 16 38.20 2.19 1.41
CA THR A 16 38.59 2.73 0.10
C THR A 16 39.76 1.96 -0.49
N LEU A 17 39.78 1.82 -1.82
CA LEU A 17 40.85 1.17 -2.56
C LEU A 17 41.55 2.17 -3.48
N ASP A 18 42.85 2.03 -3.65
CA ASP A 18 43.62 2.70 -4.68
C ASP A 18 43.44 2.04 -6.06
N GLU A 19 44.01 2.67 -7.10
CA GLU A 19 44.00 2.20 -8.49
C GLU A 19 44.57 0.79 -8.70
N ARG A 20 45.30 0.24 -7.72
CA ARG A 20 45.91 -1.09 -7.76
C ARG A 20 45.11 -2.11 -6.95
N GLY A 21 43.92 -1.72 -6.47
CA GLY A 21 43.04 -2.52 -5.63
C GLY A 21 43.59 -2.77 -4.23
N ARG A 22 44.44 -1.87 -3.71
CA ARG A 22 44.95 -1.94 -2.35
C ARG A 22 44.18 -1.01 -1.44
N ILE A 23 43.94 -1.48 -0.22
CA ILE A 23 43.19 -0.75 0.81
C ILE A 23 43.96 0.52 1.19
N SER A 24 43.34 1.68 0.92
CA SER A 24 43.85 3.01 1.25
C SER A 24 43.17 3.62 2.48
N HIS A 25 41.94 3.20 2.79
CA HIS A 25 41.21 3.55 4.02
C HIS A 25 40.53 2.31 4.60
N TRP A 26 40.54 2.22 5.93
CA TRP A 26 39.94 1.14 6.70
C TRP A 26 39.47 1.69 8.04
N ASP A 27 38.17 1.82 8.23
CA ASP A 27 37.60 2.39 9.44
C ASP A 27 37.54 1.40 10.63
N GLU A 28 37.19 1.90 11.81
CA GLU A 28 37.09 1.07 13.01
C GLU A 28 35.97 0.02 12.91
N THR A 29 34.87 0.36 12.23
CA THR A 29 33.77 -0.57 11.97
C THR A 29 34.21 -1.73 11.06
N ALA A 30 35.08 -1.51 10.08
CA ALA A 30 35.69 -2.58 9.28
C ALA A 30 36.55 -3.50 10.17
N ALA A 31 37.25 -2.95 11.16
CA ALA A 31 38.02 -3.77 12.11
C ALA A 31 37.12 -4.70 12.93
N GLU A 32 35.93 -4.24 13.33
CA GLU A 32 34.94 -5.05 14.05
C GLU A 32 34.30 -6.13 13.16
N VAL A 33 33.90 -5.79 11.92
CA VAL A 33 33.23 -6.70 10.99
C VAL A 33 34.18 -7.82 10.54
N PHE A 34 35.43 -7.47 10.22
CA PHE A 34 36.38 -8.40 9.60
C PHE A 34 37.43 -8.97 10.57
N GLY A 35 37.54 -8.43 11.79
CA GLY A 35 38.51 -8.90 12.79
C GLY A 35 39.96 -8.52 12.48
N VAL A 36 40.19 -7.42 11.75
CA VAL A 36 41.53 -6.94 11.41
C VAL A 36 41.61 -5.41 11.46
N GLY A 37 42.53 -4.89 12.27
CA GLY A 37 42.70 -3.44 12.43
C GLY A 37 43.44 -2.77 11.27
N PRO A 38 43.34 -1.43 11.15
CA PRO A 38 43.93 -0.64 10.06
C PRO A 38 45.43 -0.91 9.80
N PRO A 39 46.32 -1.05 10.81
CA PRO A 39 47.75 -1.28 10.58
C PRO A 39 48.08 -2.57 9.81
N ARG A 40 47.16 -3.56 9.83
CA ARG A 40 47.31 -4.82 9.10
C ARG A 40 46.53 -4.85 7.78
N ALA A 41 45.58 -3.94 7.59
CA ALA A 41 44.72 -3.89 6.42
C ALA A 41 45.27 -2.96 5.31
N LEU A 42 45.82 -1.80 5.69
CA LEU A 42 46.30 -0.78 4.75
C LEU A 42 47.41 -1.32 3.82
N GLY A 43 47.33 -0.97 2.54
CA GLY A 43 48.27 -1.36 1.48
C GLY A 43 48.12 -2.80 0.96
N ARG A 44 47.18 -3.59 1.51
CA ARG A 44 46.89 -4.96 1.07
C ARG A 44 45.68 -5.02 0.14
N ALA A 45 45.60 -6.06 -0.68
CA ALA A 45 44.42 -6.34 -1.49
C ALA A 45 43.32 -7.02 -0.63
N PRO A 46 42.03 -6.61 -0.73
CA PRO A 46 40.93 -7.23 0.01
C PRO A 46 40.84 -8.75 -0.19
N ALA A 47 41.09 -9.24 -1.41
CA ALA A 47 41.09 -10.67 -1.72
C ALA A 47 42.14 -11.48 -0.92
N ALA A 48 43.30 -10.87 -0.65
CA ALA A 48 44.37 -11.49 0.13
C ALA A 48 44.14 -11.37 1.65
N LEU A 49 43.52 -10.27 2.08
CA LEU A 49 43.24 -9.99 3.48
C LEU A 49 42.04 -10.78 4.02
N LEU A 50 40.92 -10.80 3.29
CA LEU A 50 39.61 -11.28 3.75
C LEU A 50 39.25 -12.69 3.26
N ARG A 51 40.18 -13.38 2.58
CA ARG A 51 39.97 -14.73 2.03
C ARG A 51 38.67 -14.83 1.20
N LEU A 52 38.41 -13.87 0.32
CA LEU A 52 37.18 -13.80 -0.47
C LEU A 52 36.97 -15.06 -1.34
N PRO A 53 35.71 -15.53 -1.49
CA PRO A 53 35.32 -16.54 -2.48
C PRO A 53 35.74 -16.13 -3.89
N ARG A 54 36.12 -17.11 -4.72
CA ARG A 54 36.70 -16.84 -6.06
C ARG A 54 35.81 -15.97 -6.95
N GLU A 55 34.49 -16.16 -6.87
CA GLU A 55 33.48 -15.40 -7.62
C GLU A 55 33.37 -13.92 -7.22
N HIS A 56 33.86 -13.52 -6.04
CA HIS A 56 33.80 -12.14 -5.55
C HIS A 56 35.16 -11.44 -5.53
N ARG A 57 36.25 -12.10 -5.93
CA ARG A 57 37.59 -11.50 -5.96
C ARG A 57 37.71 -10.39 -7.00
N GLY A 58 37.14 -10.63 -8.18
CA GLY A 58 37.19 -9.69 -9.31
C GLY A 58 36.54 -8.35 -9.01
N VAL A 59 35.58 -8.28 -8.06
CA VAL A 59 34.92 -7.04 -7.63
C VAL A 59 35.92 -6.02 -7.07
N PHE A 60 37.01 -6.48 -6.45
CA PHE A 60 38.03 -5.65 -5.82
C PHE A 60 39.31 -5.52 -6.66
N GLU A 61 39.27 -5.94 -7.92
CA GLU A 61 40.38 -5.84 -8.86
C GLU A 61 40.20 -4.62 -9.79
N PRO A 62 41.31 -3.97 -10.23
CA PRO A 62 41.26 -2.74 -11.02
C PRO A 62 40.38 -2.80 -12.27
N GLU A 63 40.26 -3.98 -12.88
CA GLU A 63 39.46 -4.24 -14.08
C GLU A 63 37.95 -4.02 -13.86
N SER A 64 37.47 -4.09 -12.62
CA SER A 64 36.06 -3.93 -12.25
C SER A 64 35.69 -2.55 -11.71
N PHE A 65 36.66 -1.65 -11.56
CA PHE A 65 36.47 -0.35 -10.90
C PHE A 65 35.63 0.65 -11.69
N GLY A 66 35.11 0.28 -12.86
CA GLY A 66 34.19 1.11 -13.64
C GLY A 66 32.70 0.94 -13.29
N HIS A 67 32.34 0.02 -12.40
CA HIS A 67 30.94 -0.37 -12.17
C HIS A 67 30.53 -0.34 -10.70
N VAL A 68 29.26 -0.03 -10.45
CA VAL A 68 28.65 -0.20 -9.13
C VAL A 68 28.32 -1.67 -8.93
N TRP A 69 28.73 -2.24 -7.81
CA TRP A 69 28.41 -3.61 -7.45
C TRP A 69 27.71 -3.69 -6.09
N CYS A 70 26.73 -4.57 -5.99
CA CYS A 70 25.93 -4.80 -4.79
C CYS A 70 25.69 -6.30 -4.63
N GLY A 71 26.02 -6.87 -3.47
CA GLY A 71 25.90 -8.32 -3.27
C GLY A 71 26.30 -8.79 -1.88
N THR A 72 25.95 -10.04 -1.57
CA THR A 72 26.33 -10.71 -0.31
C THR A 72 27.55 -11.60 -0.50
N CYS A 73 28.40 -11.67 0.52
CA CYS A 73 29.47 -12.64 0.60
C CYS A 73 29.63 -13.16 2.04
N THR A 74 29.78 -14.47 2.21
CA THR A 74 30.19 -15.07 3.49
C THR A 74 31.70 -15.26 3.52
N LEU A 75 32.36 -14.71 4.52
CA LEU A 75 33.82 -14.74 4.67
C LEU A 75 34.22 -14.98 6.12
N PRO A 76 35.27 -15.77 6.40
CA PRO A 76 35.75 -15.99 7.75
C PRO A 76 36.43 -14.73 8.30
N ARG A 77 36.11 -14.33 9.54
CA ARG A 77 36.83 -13.27 10.24
C ARG A 77 38.31 -13.62 10.37
N VAL A 78 39.18 -12.61 10.28
CA VAL A 78 40.64 -12.78 10.23
C VAL A 78 41.23 -13.18 11.59
N ASP A 79 40.63 -12.73 12.69
CA ASP A 79 41.06 -12.98 14.07
C ASP A 79 40.58 -14.34 14.62
N THR A 80 39.32 -14.67 14.37
CA THR A 80 38.57 -15.74 15.04
C THR A 80 38.21 -16.89 14.10
N GLY A 81 38.25 -16.67 12.78
CA GLY A 81 37.85 -17.65 11.78
C GLY A 81 36.33 -17.88 11.67
N GLU A 82 35.53 -17.22 12.50
CA GLU A 82 34.07 -17.33 12.45
C GLU A 82 33.51 -16.80 11.14
N PRO A 83 32.50 -17.46 10.52
CA PRO A 83 31.88 -16.95 9.31
C PRO A 83 31.13 -15.64 9.59
N ALA A 84 31.47 -14.59 8.83
CA ALA A 84 30.77 -13.32 8.75
C ALA A 84 30.00 -13.26 7.44
N GLU A 85 28.69 -13.01 7.51
CA GLU A 85 27.88 -12.77 6.32
C GLU A 85 27.76 -11.27 6.11
N VAL A 86 28.31 -10.79 4.99
CA VAL A 86 28.51 -9.38 4.75
C VAL A 86 27.77 -8.96 3.50
N GLY A 87 26.97 -7.90 3.63
CA GLY A 87 26.39 -7.18 2.51
C GLY A 87 27.36 -6.10 2.04
N TRP A 88 27.52 -5.97 0.74
CA TRP A 88 28.50 -5.06 0.12
C TRP A 88 27.84 -4.11 -0.87
N TRP A 89 28.31 -2.86 -0.87
CA TRP A 89 28.01 -1.84 -1.87
C TRP A 89 29.31 -1.18 -2.32
N VAL A 90 29.69 -1.38 -3.56
CA VAL A 90 30.98 -0.97 -4.12
C VAL A 90 30.74 0.08 -5.19
N TYR A 91 31.28 1.27 -4.98
CA TYR A 91 31.09 2.45 -5.82
C TYR A 91 32.43 2.92 -6.41
N PRO A 92 32.47 3.26 -7.70
CA PRO A 92 33.63 3.90 -8.30
C PRO A 92 33.73 5.38 -7.85
N ILE A 93 34.94 5.83 -7.55
CA ILE A 93 35.27 7.21 -7.18
C ILE A 93 36.37 7.74 -8.10
N GLU A 94 36.21 8.98 -8.59
CA GLU A 94 37.25 9.72 -9.30
C GLU A 94 38.10 10.53 -8.32
N ARG A 95 39.43 10.55 -8.51
CA ARG A 95 40.34 11.36 -7.70
C ARG A 95 40.33 12.83 -8.13
N ALA A 96 40.91 13.69 -7.29
CA ALA A 96 40.99 15.13 -7.53
C ALA A 96 41.74 15.48 -8.84
N PRO A 97 41.51 16.66 -9.45
CA PRO A 97 42.11 17.03 -10.73
C PRO A 97 43.64 17.04 -10.65
N GLY A 98 44.29 16.11 -11.36
CA GLY A 98 45.76 15.96 -11.41
C GLY A 98 46.28 14.56 -11.07
N GLU A 99 45.46 13.71 -10.44
CA GLU A 99 45.78 12.30 -10.17
C GLU A 99 45.06 11.40 -11.20
N HIS A 100 45.79 10.51 -11.88
CA HIS A 100 45.19 9.53 -12.80
C HIS A 100 44.86 8.24 -12.03
N GLY A 101 43.73 7.59 -12.31
CA GLY A 101 43.32 6.30 -11.74
C GLY A 101 41.97 6.34 -10.99
N VAL A 102 41.19 5.25 -11.07
CA VAL A 102 39.90 5.09 -10.38
C VAL A 102 40.13 4.52 -8.99
N SER A 103 39.64 5.18 -7.95
CA SER A 103 39.55 4.63 -6.60
C SER A 103 38.17 4.05 -6.35
N VAL A 104 38.02 3.19 -5.36
CA VAL A 104 36.74 2.53 -5.06
C VAL A 104 36.34 2.77 -3.62
N LEU A 105 35.07 3.09 -3.38
CA LEU A 105 34.45 3.03 -2.05
C LEU A 105 33.68 1.72 -1.94
N ALA A 106 34.12 0.84 -1.04
CA ALA A 106 33.38 -0.33 -0.64
C ALA A 106 32.76 -0.09 0.73
N LEU A 107 31.44 -0.06 0.78
CA LEU A 107 30.66 -0.09 2.01
C LEU A 107 30.31 -1.54 2.33
N ALA A 108 30.45 -1.92 3.60
CA ALA A 108 30.16 -3.28 4.07
C ALA A 108 29.32 -3.25 5.35
N ALA A 109 28.37 -4.18 5.48
CA ALA A 109 27.55 -4.32 6.68
C ALA A 109 27.44 -5.78 7.11
N ASP A 110 27.58 -6.06 8.42
CA ASP A 110 27.40 -7.40 8.97
C ASP A 110 25.91 -7.77 9.05
N LEU A 111 25.45 -8.60 8.12
CA LEU A 111 24.05 -9.01 8.02
C LEU A 111 23.68 -10.06 9.09
N ARG A 112 24.66 -10.61 9.82
CA ARG A 112 24.38 -11.58 10.89
C ARG A 112 23.61 -10.93 12.03
N ARG A 113 23.73 -9.62 12.28
CA ARG A 113 22.92 -8.93 13.30
C ARG A 113 21.46 -8.85 12.87
N LEU A 114 21.20 -8.53 11.61
CA LEU A 114 19.86 -8.53 11.01
C LEU A 114 19.22 -9.92 11.00
N ARG A 115 20.02 -10.99 10.93
CA ARG A 115 19.55 -12.38 10.95
C ARG A 115 19.52 -13.04 12.34
N ARG A 116 20.44 -12.71 13.26
CA ARG A 116 20.52 -13.26 14.63
C ARG A 116 19.65 -12.54 15.65
N ASN A 117 19.49 -11.22 15.52
CA ASN A 117 18.63 -10.48 16.45
C ASN A 117 17.15 -10.75 16.22
N GLY A 118 16.79 -11.46 15.14
CA GLY A 118 15.40 -11.66 14.77
C GLY A 118 14.71 -10.31 14.67
N LEU A 119 14.60 -9.76 13.47
CA LEU A 119 13.32 -9.11 13.19
C LEU A 119 12.27 -10.20 13.36
N GLY A 120 11.78 -10.37 14.59
CA GLY A 120 10.56 -11.05 14.93
C GLY A 120 9.44 -10.23 14.34
N VAL A 121 9.36 -10.22 13.01
CA VAL A 121 8.16 -9.80 12.30
C VAL A 121 7.25 -11.01 12.39
N THR A 122 6.41 -11.03 13.41
CA THR A 122 5.25 -11.91 13.45
C THR A 122 4.26 -11.42 12.40
N VAL A 123 3.93 -12.29 11.44
CA VAL A 123 2.77 -12.14 10.56
C VAL A 123 1.70 -13.08 11.11
N GLY A 124 0.88 -12.61 12.04
CA GLY A 124 -0.08 -13.45 12.77
C GLY A 124 0.59 -14.62 13.54
N ASP A 125 -0.09 -15.77 13.61
CA ASP A 125 0.25 -16.93 14.45
C ASP A 125 1.47 -17.76 13.99
N LEU A 126 2.34 -17.24 13.12
CA LEU A 126 3.58 -17.93 12.76
C LEU A 126 4.79 -17.33 13.51
N PRO A 127 5.41 -18.08 14.44
CA PRO A 127 6.61 -17.62 15.12
C PRO A 127 7.86 -17.85 14.26
N LEU A 128 8.67 -16.81 14.05
CA LEU A 128 10.07 -16.91 13.62
C LEU A 128 10.95 -16.50 14.81
N ALA A 129 11.16 -17.41 15.77
CA ALA A 129 11.95 -17.14 16.99
C ALA A 129 13.43 -17.58 16.86
N PRO A 130 14.37 -16.97 17.62
CA PRO A 130 15.79 -17.34 17.69
C PRO A 130 16.09 -18.20 18.95
N PRO A 131 17.38 -18.40 19.35
CA PRO A 131 18.14 -19.66 19.26
C PRO A 131 18.30 -20.40 20.60
N ASP A 132 18.88 -21.61 20.61
CA ASP A 132 19.76 -21.98 21.73
C ASP A 132 20.80 -23.07 21.41
N GLY A 133 21.95 -22.91 22.08
CA GLY A 133 23.18 -23.68 21.97
C GLY A 133 23.20 -25.03 22.73
N PRO A 134 24.39 -25.52 23.11
CA PRO A 134 24.78 -26.91 22.90
C PRO A 134 24.44 -27.86 24.07
N GLY A 135 23.95 -29.06 23.76
CA GLY A 135 23.97 -30.19 24.71
C GLY A 135 22.92 -31.26 24.45
N GLY A 136 23.37 -32.52 24.40
CA GLY A 136 22.55 -33.66 24.79
C GLY A 136 21.76 -34.38 23.70
N THR A 137 22.45 -35.29 23.00
CA THR A 137 22.01 -36.63 22.59
C THR A 137 20.51 -36.93 22.44
N GLY A 138 20.11 -37.32 21.21
CA GLY A 138 19.11 -38.36 21.03
C GLY A 138 17.98 -38.04 20.06
N THR A 139 17.94 -38.83 18.99
CA THR A 139 16.77 -39.11 18.14
C THR A 139 16.26 -37.99 17.23
N ALA A 140 16.65 -38.14 15.95
CA ALA A 140 16.21 -37.34 14.83
C ALA A 140 14.69 -37.50 14.58
N VAL A 141 13.94 -36.43 14.83
CA VAL A 141 12.62 -36.20 14.23
C VAL A 141 12.78 -35.13 13.15
N ARG A 142 12.62 -35.56 11.91
CA ARG A 142 12.67 -34.73 10.70
C ARG A 142 11.49 -33.76 10.71
N ARG A 143 11.76 -32.46 10.89
CA ARG A 143 10.77 -31.36 10.83
C ARG A 143 10.82 -30.60 9.50
N PRO A 144 9.71 -29.98 9.03
CA PRO A 144 9.65 -29.29 7.74
C PRO A 144 10.37 -27.92 7.83
N ALA A 145 11.03 -27.52 6.74
CA ALA A 145 11.89 -26.35 6.65
C ALA A 145 11.12 -25.03 6.86
N GLY A 146 11.43 -24.31 7.94
CA GLY A 146 11.02 -22.92 8.13
C GLY A 146 11.69 -22.01 7.08
N ARG A 147 10.90 -21.20 6.36
CA ARG A 147 11.42 -20.22 5.41
C ARG A 147 12.12 -19.10 6.20
N LEU A 148 13.45 -19.11 6.19
CA LEU A 148 14.28 -17.95 6.55
C LEU A 148 13.83 -16.74 5.72
N LEU A 149 13.58 -15.60 6.36
CA LEU A 149 13.44 -14.30 5.68
C LEU A 149 14.74 -14.02 4.92
N ARG A 150 14.68 -13.94 3.59
CA ARG A 150 15.85 -13.69 2.74
C ARG A 150 16.24 -12.21 2.89
N VAL A 151 17.44 -11.96 3.40
CA VAL A 151 18.00 -10.61 3.63
C VAL A 151 19.12 -10.38 2.62
N GLU A 152 18.95 -9.43 1.69
CA GLU A 152 19.90 -9.17 0.59
C GLU A 152 20.20 -7.68 0.39
N PRO A 153 21.45 -7.28 0.08
CA PRO A 153 21.80 -5.93 -0.32
C PRO A 153 21.04 -5.47 -1.57
N ALA A 154 20.60 -4.23 -1.56
CA ALA A 154 19.94 -3.54 -2.66
C ALA A 154 20.43 -2.08 -2.77
N LEU A 155 20.15 -1.45 -3.91
CA LEU A 155 20.33 0.00 -4.12
C LEU A 155 18.96 0.65 -4.23
N THR A 156 18.74 1.78 -3.53
CA THR A 156 17.51 2.56 -3.61
C THR A 156 17.78 3.94 -4.21
N PRO A 157 16.91 4.51 -5.07
CA PRO A 157 17.07 5.87 -5.57
C PRO A 157 16.99 6.89 -4.43
N ALA A 158 17.70 8.01 -4.54
CA ALA A 158 17.65 9.10 -3.57
C ALA A 158 16.34 9.93 -3.61
N ALA A 159 15.47 9.71 -4.61
CA ALA A 159 14.26 10.50 -4.82
C ALA A 159 13.05 9.95 -4.03
N GLY A 160 12.83 10.53 -2.84
CA GLY A 160 11.52 10.64 -2.21
C GLY A 160 11.25 12.12 -1.97
N ASN A 161 10.12 12.65 -2.47
CA ASN A 161 9.78 14.07 -2.38
C ASN A 161 9.50 14.48 -0.92
N GLY A 162 10.37 15.33 -0.38
CA GLY A 162 10.24 16.08 0.88
C GLY A 162 11.40 17.09 0.99
N PRO A 163 11.24 18.25 1.65
CA PRO A 163 12.17 19.37 1.50
C PRO A 163 13.56 19.03 2.09
N ASP A 164 14.57 19.00 1.22
CA ASP A 164 16.03 19.15 1.42
C ASP A 164 16.79 18.42 2.57
N ALA A 165 16.14 17.62 3.43
CA ALA A 165 16.78 17.06 4.63
C ALA A 165 17.54 15.71 4.48
N PRO A 166 17.08 14.71 3.69
CA PRO A 166 17.69 13.36 3.72
C PRO A 166 19.06 13.28 3.02
N ALA A 167 19.22 14.00 1.90
CA ALA A 167 20.44 13.97 1.10
C ALA A 167 21.62 14.63 1.82
N ALA A 168 21.40 15.78 2.46
CA ALA A 168 22.40 16.47 3.29
C ALA A 168 22.75 15.65 4.54
N ALA A 169 21.75 15.10 5.25
CA ALA A 169 21.98 14.26 6.42
C ALA A 169 22.70 12.93 6.10
N PHE A 170 22.47 12.36 4.92
CA PHE A 170 23.20 11.19 4.44
C PHE A 170 24.63 11.56 4.02
N ALA A 171 24.80 12.70 3.34
CA ALA A 171 26.11 13.20 2.93
C ALA A 171 27.01 13.52 4.13
N ASP A 172 26.49 14.20 5.14
CA ASP A 172 27.20 14.51 6.38
C ASP A 172 27.62 13.24 7.14
N ARG A 173 26.78 12.20 7.13
CA ARG A 173 27.07 10.93 7.81
C ARG A 173 28.09 10.07 7.07
N ILE A 174 28.06 10.04 5.72
CA ILE A 174 29.13 9.41 4.93
C ILE A 174 30.46 10.15 5.12
N ALA A 175 30.43 11.49 5.15
CA ALA A 175 31.62 12.28 5.40
C ALA A 175 32.25 11.97 6.77
N GLY A 176 31.43 11.69 7.79
CA GLY A 176 31.89 11.21 9.10
C GLY A 176 32.59 9.84 9.11
N LEU A 177 32.25 8.95 8.17
CA LEU A 177 32.92 7.64 7.99
C LEU A 177 34.22 7.72 7.18
N LEU A 178 34.48 8.84 6.52
CA LEU A 178 35.66 9.12 5.69
C LEU A 178 36.50 10.31 6.20
N PRO A 179 36.87 10.38 7.49
CA PRO A 179 37.51 11.56 8.08
C PRO A 179 38.93 11.83 7.56
N ALA A 180 39.54 10.85 6.87
CA ALA A 180 40.87 10.98 6.27
C ALA A 180 40.86 11.69 4.89
N LEU A 181 39.67 11.97 4.34
CA LEU A 181 39.48 12.67 3.06
C LEU A 181 39.14 14.15 3.31
N ASP A 182 39.58 15.02 2.39
CA ASP A 182 39.21 16.44 2.40
C ASP A 182 37.67 16.60 2.35
N PRO A 183 37.04 17.51 3.13
CA PRO A 183 35.59 17.66 3.16
C PRO A 183 34.93 17.83 1.79
N ALA A 184 35.58 18.55 0.87
CA ALA A 184 35.08 18.73 -0.50
C ALA A 184 35.13 17.43 -1.34
N ALA A 185 36.04 16.51 -1.03
CA ALA A 185 36.08 15.18 -1.64
C ALA A 185 34.99 14.26 -1.06
N SER A 186 34.77 14.32 0.26
CA SER A 186 33.71 13.56 0.93
C SER A 186 32.30 13.96 0.46
N GLU A 187 32.05 15.26 0.26
CA GLU A 187 30.78 15.77 -0.27
C GLU A 187 30.54 15.30 -1.72
N LYS A 188 31.58 15.30 -2.56
CA LYS A 188 31.51 14.75 -3.93
C LYS A 188 31.23 13.26 -3.94
N ILE A 189 31.87 12.49 -3.06
CA ILE A 189 31.64 11.06 -2.91
C ILE A 189 30.19 10.80 -2.50
N ALA A 190 29.68 11.54 -1.50
CA ALA A 190 28.30 11.43 -1.06
C ALA A 190 27.31 11.76 -2.19
N SER A 191 27.49 12.86 -2.90
CA SER A 191 26.67 13.24 -4.06
C SER A 191 26.68 12.16 -5.14
N ARG A 192 27.83 11.52 -5.37
CA ARG A 192 27.96 10.43 -6.34
C ARG A 192 27.25 9.16 -5.89
N VAL A 193 27.34 8.78 -4.62
CA VAL A 193 26.59 7.65 -4.05
C VAL A 193 25.08 7.91 -4.20
N LEU A 194 24.61 9.12 -3.88
CA LEU A 194 23.21 9.52 -4.08
C LEU A 194 22.78 9.39 -5.55
N GLY A 195 23.64 9.80 -6.49
CA GLY A 195 23.38 9.68 -7.93
C GLY A 195 23.44 8.26 -8.49
N LEU A 196 24.10 7.33 -7.79
CA LEU A 196 24.24 5.92 -8.19
C LEU A 196 23.29 4.98 -7.42
N GLY A 197 22.60 5.50 -6.41
CA GLY A 197 21.68 4.77 -5.52
C GLY A 197 22.26 4.56 -4.13
N CYS A 198 21.45 4.80 -3.11
CA CYS A 198 21.81 4.63 -1.70
C CYS A 198 21.85 3.15 -1.30
N PRO A 199 22.72 2.75 -0.36
CA PRO A 199 22.75 1.39 0.17
C PRO A 199 21.46 1.08 0.95
N ALA A 200 20.86 -0.07 0.66
CA ALA A 200 19.66 -0.58 1.31
C ALA A 200 19.74 -2.10 1.49
N VAL A 201 18.93 -2.66 2.39
CA VAL A 201 18.71 -4.12 2.52
C VAL A 201 17.28 -4.45 2.11
N SER A 202 17.11 -5.47 1.28
CA SER A 202 15.83 -6.07 0.98
C SER A 202 15.52 -7.21 1.94
N LEU A 203 14.31 -7.22 2.48
CA LEU A 203 13.75 -8.29 3.30
C LEU A 203 12.64 -9.00 2.53
N GLY A 204 12.78 -10.31 2.33
CA GLY A 204 11.75 -11.14 1.71
C GLY A 204 11.42 -10.77 0.25
N LEU A 205 12.30 -10.02 -0.42
CA LEU A 205 12.16 -9.46 -1.78
C LEU A 205 11.17 -8.30 -1.95
N THR A 206 10.42 -7.92 -0.90
CA THR A 206 9.33 -6.92 -0.99
C THR A 206 9.63 -5.64 -0.23
N ILE A 207 10.30 -5.73 0.92
CA ILE A 207 10.58 -4.56 1.77
C ILE A 207 12.01 -4.11 1.51
N ARG A 208 12.26 -2.81 1.28
CA ARG A 208 13.61 -2.22 1.19
C ARG A 208 13.82 -1.22 2.31
N LEU A 209 14.83 -1.48 3.13
CA LEU A 209 15.21 -0.61 4.23
C LEU A 209 16.53 0.10 3.88
N PRO A 210 16.57 1.45 3.81
CA PRO A 210 17.82 2.16 3.61
C PRO A 210 18.77 1.91 4.79
N ILE A 211 20.05 1.70 4.50
CA ILE A 211 21.08 1.59 5.54
C ILE A 211 21.71 2.95 5.72
N VAL A 212 21.60 3.49 6.93
CA VAL A 212 22.20 4.76 7.32
C VAL A 212 23.24 4.49 8.41
N PRO A 213 24.40 5.18 8.41
CA PRO A 213 25.36 5.08 9.50
C PRO A 213 24.70 5.45 10.85
N PRO A 214 25.01 4.74 11.95
CA PRO A 214 24.45 5.03 13.26
C PRO A 214 24.80 6.46 13.73
N ILE A 215 23.88 7.10 14.47
CA ILE A 215 24.14 8.39 15.11
C ILE A 215 25.00 8.13 16.36
N GLY A 216 26.31 8.13 16.18
CA GLY A 216 27.30 8.08 17.27
C GLY A 216 28.12 9.36 17.28
N ALA A 217 28.06 10.09 18.40
CA ALA A 217 28.71 11.36 18.74
C ALA A 217 29.74 11.91 17.71
N SER A 218 29.32 12.89 16.93
CA SER A 218 30.27 13.75 16.21
C SER A 218 31.19 14.43 17.23
N PRO A 219 32.52 14.42 17.06
CA PRO A 219 33.37 15.35 17.79
C PRO A 219 32.96 16.76 17.36
N VAL A 220 32.69 17.61 18.35
CA VAL A 220 32.34 19.02 18.16
C VAL A 220 33.47 19.71 17.41
N VAL A 221 33.21 20.11 16.16
CA VAL A 221 34.09 21.02 15.40
C VAL A 221 33.55 22.44 15.61
N PRO A 222 34.38 23.41 16.07
CA PRO A 222 33.91 24.78 16.28
C PRO A 222 33.65 25.48 14.93
N PRO A 223 32.73 26.46 14.88
CA PRO A 223 32.37 27.10 13.62
C PRO A 223 33.53 27.93 13.06
N PRO A 224 33.74 27.94 11.72
CA PRO A 224 34.75 28.78 11.12
C PRO A 224 34.29 30.25 11.11
N ARG A 225 35.24 31.15 11.38
CA ARG A 225 35.07 32.61 11.26
C ARG A 225 34.93 33.02 9.78
N PRO A 226 34.24 34.12 9.47
CA PRO A 226 33.96 34.51 8.10
C PRO A 226 35.24 35.03 7.41
N ALA A 227 35.65 34.35 6.33
CA ALA A 227 36.67 34.86 5.42
C ALA A 227 36.00 35.56 4.23
N ARG A 228 36.50 36.77 3.95
CA ARG A 228 36.00 37.72 2.95
C ARG A 228 35.81 37.11 1.55
N ALA A 229 34.67 37.45 0.94
CA ALA A 229 34.37 37.20 -0.46
C ALA A 229 35.47 37.75 -1.39
N ARG A 230 36.08 36.87 -2.19
CA ARG A 230 36.80 37.27 -3.41
C ARG A 230 35.86 37.05 -4.60
N ARG A 231 35.65 38.13 -5.36
CA ARG A 231 34.90 38.11 -6.63
C ARG A 231 35.48 37.08 -7.60
N PRO A 232 34.66 36.39 -8.41
CA PRO A 232 35.15 35.49 -9.44
C PRO A 232 35.86 36.26 -10.55
N ARG A 233 36.96 35.69 -11.03
CA ARG A 233 37.74 36.16 -12.18
C ARG A 233 37.12 35.55 -13.44
N PRO A 234 36.98 36.28 -14.56
CA PRO A 234 36.39 35.71 -15.78
C PRO A 234 37.35 34.68 -16.39
N LEU A 235 36.81 33.51 -16.76
CA LEU A 235 37.51 32.49 -17.54
C LEU A 235 37.75 32.99 -18.97
N PRO A 236 38.89 32.66 -19.59
CA PRO A 236 39.17 33.04 -20.97
C PRO A 236 38.28 32.24 -21.92
N ARG A 237 37.68 32.95 -22.88
CA ARG A 237 36.92 32.38 -24.00
C ARG A 237 37.85 31.66 -24.96
N GLY A 238 37.46 30.45 -25.36
CA GLY A 238 37.90 29.83 -26.62
C GLY A 238 38.33 28.38 -26.53
N VAL A 239 37.39 27.44 -26.41
CA VAL A 239 37.50 26.05 -26.90
C VAL A 239 36.08 25.60 -27.33
N PRO A 240 35.87 24.94 -28.48
CA PRO A 240 34.55 24.46 -28.91
C PRO A 240 33.98 23.38 -27.99
N GLU A 241 32.67 23.38 -27.81
CA GLU A 241 31.89 22.48 -26.96
C GLU A 241 31.90 21.02 -27.45
N THR A 242 32.52 20.12 -26.69
CA THR A 242 32.17 18.70 -26.68
C THR A 242 32.09 18.24 -25.23
N LEU A 243 30.87 18.12 -24.68
CA LEU A 243 30.63 17.42 -23.42
C LEU A 243 30.88 15.91 -23.63
N GLU A 244 31.68 15.31 -22.75
CA GLU A 244 32.12 13.91 -22.82
C GLU A 244 30.95 12.89 -22.82
N PRO A 245 31.07 11.74 -23.52
CA PRO A 245 30.06 10.67 -23.57
C PRO A 245 29.51 10.23 -22.21
N LEU A 246 30.36 10.22 -21.16
CA LEU A 246 29.97 9.83 -19.80
C LEU A 246 29.04 10.84 -19.13
N ALA A 247 29.22 12.14 -19.37
CA ALA A 247 28.36 13.19 -18.83
C ALA A 247 26.93 13.05 -19.40
N TYR A 248 26.83 12.78 -20.70
CA TYR A 248 25.56 12.53 -21.36
C TYR A 248 24.84 11.28 -20.84
N LEU A 249 25.56 10.16 -20.64
CA LEU A 249 24.99 8.94 -20.06
C LEU A 249 24.43 9.17 -18.65
N SER A 250 25.10 10.00 -17.85
CA SER A 250 24.67 10.35 -16.50
C SER A 250 23.39 11.20 -16.52
N GLU A 251 23.39 12.26 -17.33
CA GLU A 251 22.24 13.17 -17.49
C GLU A 251 21.01 12.43 -18.03
N ALA A 252 21.19 11.65 -19.10
CA ALA A 252 20.14 10.85 -19.71
C ALA A 252 19.58 9.80 -18.74
N GLY A 253 20.46 9.12 -18.00
CA GLY A 253 20.05 8.16 -16.97
C GLY A 253 19.23 8.80 -15.85
N GLN A 254 19.61 9.99 -15.39
CA GLN A 254 18.85 10.74 -14.38
C GLN A 254 17.46 11.15 -14.89
N GLN A 255 17.38 11.64 -16.13
CA GLN A 255 16.10 12.03 -16.74
C GLN A 255 15.17 10.83 -16.90
N ILE A 256 15.67 9.69 -17.39
CA ILE A 256 14.87 8.46 -17.54
C ILE A 256 14.40 7.92 -16.18
N GLY A 257 15.25 8.00 -15.15
CA GLY A 257 14.95 7.55 -13.79
C GLY A 257 14.16 8.54 -12.94
N SER A 258 13.80 9.71 -13.47
CA SER A 258 13.10 10.77 -12.72
C SER A 258 11.63 10.46 -12.45
N SER A 259 11.06 9.47 -13.15
CA SER A 259 9.65 9.09 -13.03
C SER A 259 9.49 7.61 -12.65
N LEU A 260 8.49 7.32 -11.82
CA LEU A 260 8.02 5.96 -11.52
C LEU A 260 6.91 5.50 -12.48
N ASP A 261 6.52 6.35 -13.44
CA ASP A 261 5.67 5.97 -14.57
C ASP A 261 6.52 5.24 -15.62
N HIS A 262 6.23 3.94 -15.81
CA HIS A 262 6.98 3.11 -16.75
C HIS A 262 6.79 3.53 -18.22
N LEU A 263 5.66 4.14 -18.59
CA LEU A 263 5.41 4.68 -19.93
C LEU A 263 6.13 6.02 -20.10
N GLN A 264 6.14 6.86 -19.07
CA GLN A 264 6.89 8.11 -19.10
C GLN A 264 8.40 7.85 -19.20
N ALA A 265 8.93 6.87 -18.45
CA ALA A 265 10.35 6.47 -18.56
C ALA A 265 10.71 6.01 -19.99
N ALA A 266 9.80 5.29 -20.65
CA ALA A 266 9.96 4.90 -22.05
C ALA A 266 9.92 6.10 -23.01
N ARG A 267 9.03 7.09 -22.78
CA ARG A 267 9.01 8.34 -23.55
C ARG A 267 10.28 9.14 -23.40
N THR A 268 10.73 9.35 -22.15
CA THR A 268 11.97 10.06 -21.87
C THR A 268 13.17 9.39 -22.55
N LEU A 269 13.22 8.05 -22.62
CA LEU A 269 14.28 7.35 -23.36
C LEU A 269 14.34 7.78 -24.84
N ALA A 270 13.18 7.88 -25.52
CA ALA A 270 13.14 8.30 -26.92
C ALA A 270 13.53 9.77 -27.10
N GLU A 271 12.99 10.64 -26.24
CA GLU A 271 13.19 12.09 -26.28
C GLU A 271 14.65 12.49 -26.04
N VAL A 272 15.32 11.88 -25.06
CA VAL A 272 16.70 12.26 -24.69
C VAL A 272 17.71 11.94 -25.79
N LEU A 273 17.41 10.97 -26.64
CA LEU A 273 18.28 10.50 -27.72
C LEU A 273 18.13 11.30 -29.01
N VAL A 274 17.07 12.11 -29.16
CA VAL A 274 16.79 12.95 -30.33
C VAL A 274 16.89 14.43 -29.94
N PRO A 275 17.61 15.29 -30.68
CA PRO A 275 18.33 15.03 -31.93
C PRO A 275 19.78 14.54 -31.72
N ARG A 276 20.24 14.43 -30.46
CA ARG A 276 21.67 14.33 -30.14
C ARG A 276 22.32 13.07 -30.72
N LEU A 277 21.71 11.90 -30.52
CA LEU A 277 22.26 10.62 -30.97
C LEU A 277 21.61 10.11 -32.26
N ALA A 278 20.36 10.50 -32.54
CA ALA A 278 19.60 10.02 -33.70
C ALA A 278 18.63 11.09 -34.21
N ASP A 279 18.05 10.83 -35.38
CA ASP A 279 17.04 11.69 -36.01
C ASP A 279 15.61 11.19 -35.77
N PHE A 280 15.49 9.90 -35.43
CA PHE A 280 14.24 9.28 -35.03
C PHE A 280 14.55 8.21 -33.98
N ALA A 281 13.67 8.13 -32.97
CA ALA A 281 13.69 7.16 -31.91
C ALA A 281 12.28 6.61 -31.68
N ALA A 282 12.15 5.30 -31.47
CA ALA A 282 10.88 4.68 -31.09
C ALA A 282 11.09 3.61 -30.03
N VAL A 283 10.19 3.56 -29.06
CA VAL A 283 10.12 2.50 -28.05
C VAL A 283 8.86 1.69 -28.27
N GLU A 284 9.02 0.39 -28.41
CA GLU A 284 7.93 -0.58 -28.38
C GLU A 284 8.10 -1.49 -27.17
N LEU A 285 7.07 -1.55 -26.32
CA LEU A 285 7.02 -2.47 -25.19
C LEU A 285 6.09 -3.64 -25.52
N LEU A 286 6.29 -4.77 -24.84
CA LEU A 286 5.32 -5.86 -24.88
C LEU A 286 3.97 -5.35 -24.36
N GLU A 287 2.86 -5.77 -24.97
CA GLU A 287 1.51 -5.33 -24.56
C GLU A 287 1.25 -5.59 -23.07
N ARG A 288 1.76 -6.72 -22.57
CA ARG A 288 1.67 -7.08 -21.14
C ARG A 288 2.44 -6.12 -20.24
N VAL A 289 3.58 -5.60 -20.68
CA VAL A 289 4.37 -4.63 -19.91
C VAL A 289 3.63 -3.30 -19.85
N VAL A 290 2.98 -2.88 -20.94
CA VAL A 290 2.11 -1.69 -20.95
C VAL A 290 0.90 -1.87 -20.03
N ALA A 291 0.35 -3.07 -19.96
CA ALA A 291 -0.76 -3.43 -19.07
C ALA A 291 -0.30 -3.82 -17.63
N ASP A 292 0.86 -3.32 -17.19
CA ASP A 292 1.46 -3.57 -15.86
C ASP A 292 1.67 -5.05 -15.47
N SER A 293 1.49 -5.96 -16.42
CA SER A 293 1.55 -7.40 -16.22
C SER A 293 2.97 -7.93 -16.37
N ALA A 294 3.25 -9.09 -15.75
CA ALA A 294 4.54 -9.73 -15.91
C ALA A 294 4.79 -10.05 -17.40
N PRO A 295 5.99 -9.74 -17.93
CA PRO A 295 6.38 -10.20 -19.26
C PRO A 295 6.41 -11.75 -19.27
N PRO A 296 6.12 -12.37 -20.42
CA PRO A 296 6.11 -13.84 -20.53
C PRO A 296 7.47 -14.44 -20.12
N ALA A 297 7.43 -15.67 -19.61
CA ALA A 297 8.63 -16.44 -19.28
C ALA A 297 9.30 -17.05 -20.54
N ASP A 298 8.54 -17.19 -21.63
CA ASP A 298 8.95 -17.83 -22.88
C ASP A 298 9.67 -16.87 -23.85
N GLU A 299 10.28 -17.41 -24.90
CA GLU A 299 10.92 -16.63 -25.98
C GLU A 299 9.88 -15.80 -26.75
N VAL A 300 10.22 -14.52 -27.01
CA VAL A 300 9.43 -13.63 -27.88
C VAL A 300 9.33 -14.23 -29.28
N ASP A 301 8.10 -14.36 -29.79
CA ASP A 301 7.77 -14.94 -31.08
C ASP A 301 6.88 -14.02 -31.94
N GLU A 302 6.45 -14.53 -33.10
CA GLU A 302 5.58 -13.80 -34.03
C GLU A 302 4.14 -13.55 -33.54
N THR A 303 3.72 -14.23 -32.47
CA THR A 303 2.42 -14.03 -31.83
C THR A 303 2.48 -12.99 -30.70
N THR A 304 3.68 -12.50 -30.41
CA THR A 304 3.90 -11.56 -29.32
C THR A 304 3.44 -10.16 -29.73
N LEU A 305 2.35 -9.71 -29.10
CA LEU A 305 1.80 -8.37 -29.31
C LEU A 305 2.67 -7.32 -28.61
N MET A 306 3.06 -6.30 -29.35
CA MET A 306 3.79 -5.13 -28.86
C MET A 306 2.98 -3.87 -29.06
N ARG A 307 3.30 -2.83 -28.29
CA ARG A 307 2.73 -1.51 -28.42
C ARG A 307 3.80 -0.45 -28.47
N ARG A 308 3.65 0.47 -29.43
CA ARG A 308 4.51 1.65 -29.50
C ARG A 308 4.10 2.65 -28.43
N VAL A 309 4.99 2.90 -27.49
CA VAL A 309 4.70 3.76 -26.33
C VAL A 309 5.28 5.16 -26.47
N ALA A 310 6.30 5.32 -27.33
CA ALA A 310 6.99 6.57 -27.54
C ALA A 310 7.58 6.66 -28.95
N VAL A 311 7.50 7.85 -29.54
CA VAL A 311 8.15 8.24 -30.79
C VAL A 311 8.72 9.64 -30.64
N ALA A 312 10.00 9.82 -30.94
CA ALA A 312 10.65 11.12 -30.99
C ALA A 312 11.36 11.28 -32.34
N HIS A 313 11.25 12.45 -32.98
CA HIS A 313 11.91 12.72 -34.26
C HIS A 313 12.21 14.21 -34.46
N ASN A 314 13.14 14.51 -35.37
CA ASN A 314 13.58 15.87 -35.71
C ASN A 314 13.24 16.28 -37.16
N ASP A 315 12.33 15.55 -37.83
CA ASP A 315 11.86 15.84 -39.19
C ASP A 315 10.72 16.88 -39.17
N GLU A 316 10.39 17.48 -40.32
CA GLU A 316 9.22 18.36 -40.46
C GLU A 316 7.94 17.65 -39.99
N SER A 317 7.05 18.40 -39.34
CA SER A 317 5.86 17.91 -38.64
C SER A 317 4.99 16.98 -39.51
N GLY A 318 4.57 15.83 -38.97
CA GLY A 318 3.48 15.00 -39.51
C GLY A 318 3.86 13.72 -40.25
N ARG A 319 5.04 13.64 -40.90
CA ARG A 319 5.38 12.44 -41.71
C ARG A 319 5.60 11.18 -40.86
N TRP A 320 6.23 11.30 -39.70
CA TRP A 320 6.44 10.18 -38.78
C TRP A 320 5.22 9.90 -37.92
N ASP A 321 4.49 10.94 -37.52
CA ASP A 321 3.35 10.81 -36.63
C ASP A 321 2.18 10.08 -37.31
N GLU A 322 1.96 10.30 -38.61
CA GLU A 322 0.96 9.58 -39.41
C GLU A 322 1.42 8.16 -39.78
N ALA A 323 2.72 8.00 -40.08
CA ALA A 323 3.27 6.75 -40.57
C ALA A 323 3.56 5.73 -39.46
N VAL A 324 3.91 6.24 -38.27
CA VAL A 324 4.40 5.47 -37.12
C VAL A 324 3.77 6.04 -35.83
N PRO A 325 2.43 6.02 -35.69
CA PRO A 325 1.73 6.65 -34.57
C PRO A 325 2.09 5.99 -33.24
N GLU A 326 2.14 6.80 -32.18
CA GLU A 326 2.15 6.30 -30.81
C GLU A 326 0.84 5.57 -30.47
N GLY A 327 0.90 4.60 -29.57
CA GLY A 327 -0.24 3.81 -29.12
C GLY A 327 -0.59 2.63 -30.04
N GLU A 328 -0.01 2.53 -31.24
CA GLU A 328 -0.28 1.43 -32.17
C GLU A 328 0.18 0.08 -31.60
N ALA A 329 -0.72 -0.91 -31.64
CA ALA A 329 -0.42 -2.30 -31.33
C ALA A 329 0.00 -3.04 -32.61
N LEU A 330 1.10 -3.80 -32.55
CA LEU A 330 1.70 -4.47 -33.70
C LEU A 330 2.26 -5.85 -33.34
N PHE A 331 2.19 -6.77 -34.30
CA PHE A 331 2.91 -8.03 -34.29
C PHE A 331 4.19 -7.88 -35.10
N LEU A 332 5.31 -8.39 -34.59
CA LEU A 332 6.58 -8.35 -35.30
C LEU A 332 6.83 -9.69 -36.01
N PRO A 333 6.94 -9.71 -37.36
CA PRO A 333 7.20 -10.95 -38.09
C PRO A 333 8.50 -11.63 -37.65
N SER A 334 8.48 -12.97 -37.67
CA SER A 334 9.66 -13.81 -37.47
C SER A 334 10.80 -13.42 -38.41
N GLY A 335 12.03 -13.33 -37.88
CA GLY A 335 13.22 -13.00 -38.66
C GLY A 335 13.44 -11.52 -38.93
N THR A 336 12.63 -10.62 -38.35
CA THR A 336 12.95 -9.19 -38.33
C THR A 336 14.10 -8.90 -37.35
N PRO A 337 14.92 -7.86 -37.62
CA PRO A 337 15.96 -7.39 -36.70
C PRO A 337 15.45 -7.06 -35.29
N PHE A 338 14.17 -6.70 -35.17
CA PHE A 338 13.51 -6.41 -33.90
C PHE A 338 13.35 -7.66 -33.03
N VAL A 339 12.81 -8.74 -33.61
CA VAL A 339 12.68 -10.05 -32.94
C VAL A 339 14.05 -10.65 -32.66
N GLN A 340 15.02 -10.47 -33.58
CA GLN A 340 16.40 -10.90 -33.36
C GLN A 340 17.00 -10.26 -32.11
N ALA A 341 16.91 -8.93 -31.96
CA ALA A 341 17.46 -8.21 -30.81
C ALA A 341 16.88 -8.72 -29.48
N MET A 342 15.56 -8.94 -29.42
CA MET A 342 14.88 -9.48 -28.24
C MET A 342 15.29 -10.91 -27.92
N ARG A 343 15.38 -11.80 -28.92
CA ARG A 343 15.74 -13.21 -28.72
C ARG A 343 17.21 -13.39 -28.34
N THR A 344 18.12 -12.62 -28.96
CA THR A 344 19.56 -12.73 -28.65
C THR A 344 19.95 -11.93 -27.42
N GLY A 345 19.10 -11.00 -26.97
CA GLY A 345 19.40 -10.05 -25.91
C GLY A 345 20.59 -9.14 -26.22
N ARG A 346 20.83 -8.85 -27.51
CA ARG A 346 21.96 -8.05 -27.99
C ARG A 346 21.48 -6.99 -28.98
N PRO A 347 22.10 -5.79 -29.00
CA PRO A 347 21.79 -4.79 -30.00
C PRO A 347 22.05 -5.30 -31.44
N VAL A 348 21.17 -4.94 -32.36
CA VAL A 348 21.30 -5.21 -33.80
C VAL A 348 21.56 -3.89 -34.52
N HIS A 349 22.70 -3.81 -35.20
CA HIS A 349 23.11 -2.62 -35.94
C HIS A 349 23.17 -2.89 -37.44
N ILE A 350 22.47 -2.06 -38.21
CA ILE A 350 22.49 -2.02 -39.67
C ILE A 350 23.08 -0.69 -40.11
N ARG A 351 24.33 -0.73 -40.58
CA ARG A 351 25.07 0.47 -41.04
C ARG A 351 24.32 1.26 -42.11
N ARG A 352 23.64 0.56 -43.01
CA ARG A 352 22.79 1.16 -44.04
C ARG A 352 21.72 0.20 -44.49
N VAL A 353 20.45 0.60 -44.36
CA VAL A 353 19.33 -0.24 -44.77
C VAL A 353 19.17 -0.19 -46.30
N GLY A 354 19.36 -1.33 -46.96
CA GLY A 354 19.13 -1.47 -48.40
C GLY A 354 17.65 -1.65 -48.77
N PRO A 355 17.25 -1.50 -50.05
CA PRO A 355 15.83 -1.56 -50.46
C PRO A 355 15.10 -2.86 -50.07
N ALA A 356 15.77 -4.01 -50.19
CA ALA A 356 15.21 -5.31 -49.81
C ALA A 356 15.08 -5.50 -48.28
N GLN A 357 15.93 -4.85 -47.48
CA GLN A 357 15.79 -4.82 -46.03
C GLN A 357 14.70 -3.82 -45.60
N ALA A 358 14.62 -2.66 -46.25
CA ALA A 358 13.56 -1.68 -46.02
C ALA A 358 12.17 -2.28 -46.29
N ALA A 359 12.02 -3.09 -47.35
CA ALA A 359 10.78 -3.81 -47.63
C ALA A 359 10.41 -4.80 -46.51
N ARG A 360 11.39 -5.55 -45.97
CA ARG A 360 11.16 -6.49 -44.85
C ARG A 360 10.84 -5.77 -43.54
N LEU A 361 11.47 -4.63 -43.27
CA LEU A 361 11.18 -3.81 -42.09
C LEU A 361 9.80 -3.17 -42.19
N ALA A 362 9.43 -2.64 -43.35
CA ALA A 362 8.13 -2.02 -43.60
C ALA A 362 6.97 -3.03 -43.50
N ALA A 363 7.20 -4.29 -43.88
CA ALA A 363 6.19 -5.36 -43.78
C ALA A 363 5.68 -5.60 -42.34
N ALA A 364 6.43 -5.18 -41.31
CA ALA A 364 6.01 -5.28 -39.91
C ALA A 364 4.97 -4.22 -39.50
N PHE A 365 4.64 -3.25 -40.37
CA PHE A 365 3.80 -2.09 -40.05
C PHE A 365 2.53 -1.99 -40.93
N GLY A 366 2.08 -3.13 -41.46
CA GLY A 366 0.83 -3.25 -42.22
C GLY A 366 0.88 -2.67 -43.64
N ASP A 367 -0.24 -2.10 -44.10
CA ASP A 367 -0.44 -1.62 -45.48
C ASP A 367 0.25 -0.28 -45.80
N ARG A 368 0.94 0.32 -44.82
CA ARG A 368 1.65 1.60 -45.00
C ARG A 368 3.00 1.39 -45.66
N ASP A 369 3.28 2.15 -46.71
CA ASP A 369 4.60 2.11 -47.35
C ASP A 369 5.65 2.88 -46.52
N LEU A 370 6.25 2.20 -45.56
CA LEU A 370 7.35 2.74 -44.74
C LEU A 370 8.74 2.56 -45.37
N ARG A 371 8.85 1.97 -46.56
CA ARG A 371 10.15 1.75 -47.23
C ARG A 371 10.95 3.05 -47.39
N PRO A 372 10.35 4.21 -47.74
CA PRO A 372 11.08 5.47 -47.86
C PRO A 372 11.66 5.97 -46.54
N LEU A 373 11.11 5.54 -45.40
CA LEU A 373 11.54 5.95 -44.08
C LEU A 373 12.81 5.20 -43.62
N PHE A 374 12.98 3.96 -44.06
CA PHE A 374 14.15 3.15 -43.71
C PHE A 374 15.28 3.22 -44.75
N THR A 375 14.95 3.34 -46.04
CA THR A 375 15.91 3.19 -47.13
C THR A 375 17.07 4.18 -47.03
N GLY A 376 18.30 3.66 -47.03
CA GLY A 376 19.51 4.48 -47.02
C GLY A 376 19.92 5.03 -45.64
N ARG A 377 19.13 4.79 -44.58
CA ARG A 377 19.38 5.21 -43.20
C ARG A 377 20.20 4.17 -42.42
N ALA A 378 20.91 4.60 -41.38
CA ALA A 378 21.52 3.72 -40.39
C ALA A 378 20.49 3.38 -39.30
N LEU A 379 20.39 2.12 -38.91
CA LEU A 379 19.41 1.61 -37.95
C LEU A 379 20.13 0.88 -36.81
N LEU A 380 19.82 1.25 -35.57
CA LEU A 380 20.26 0.56 -34.37
C LEU A 380 19.04 0.15 -33.55
N ILE A 381 18.98 -1.11 -33.15
CA ILE A 381 17.89 -1.66 -32.35
C ILE A 381 18.51 -2.27 -31.09
N ALA A 382 18.06 -1.84 -29.92
CA ALA A 382 18.48 -2.38 -28.64
C ALA A 382 17.30 -3.05 -27.92
N PRO A 383 17.50 -4.24 -27.35
CA PRO A 383 16.47 -4.86 -26.52
C PRO A 383 16.41 -4.17 -25.15
N LEU A 384 15.20 -4.00 -24.62
CA LEU A 384 15.00 -3.54 -23.26
C LEU A 384 14.85 -4.76 -22.35
N ILE A 385 15.90 -5.06 -21.58
CA ILE A 385 15.96 -6.25 -20.73
C ILE A 385 16.20 -5.85 -19.28
N ALA A 386 15.31 -6.29 -18.40
CA ALA A 386 15.47 -6.14 -16.95
C ALA A 386 15.35 -7.50 -16.28
N ARG A 387 16.27 -7.80 -15.35
CA ARG A 387 16.26 -9.04 -14.55
C ARG A 387 16.14 -10.32 -15.39
N GLY A 388 16.77 -10.33 -16.57
CA GLY A 388 16.76 -11.47 -17.50
C GLY A 388 15.46 -11.63 -18.30
N ARG A 389 14.53 -10.66 -18.27
CA ARG A 389 13.29 -10.68 -19.04
C ARG A 389 13.24 -9.55 -20.06
N VAL A 390 12.77 -9.86 -21.26
CA VAL A 390 12.56 -8.87 -22.33
C VAL A 390 11.29 -8.07 -22.02
N LEU A 391 11.43 -6.75 -21.99
CA LEU A 391 10.31 -5.82 -21.82
C LEU A 391 9.84 -5.23 -23.15
N GLY A 392 10.73 -5.20 -24.14
CA GLY A 392 10.47 -4.65 -25.46
C GLY A 392 11.73 -4.32 -26.24
N THR A 393 11.61 -3.41 -27.20
CA THR A 393 12.71 -2.91 -28.02
C THR A 393 12.71 -1.40 -28.10
N PHE A 394 13.89 -0.86 -28.31
CA PHE A 394 14.12 0.52 -28.62
C PHE A 394 14.90 0.64 -29.93
N LYS A 395 14.57 1.64 -30.76
CA LYS A 395 15.07 1.80 -32.12
C LYS A 395 15.58 3.21 -32.34
N LEU A 396 16.72 3.33 -33.03
CA LEU A 396 17.29 4.58 -33.47
C LEU A 396 17.54 4.58 -34.98
N LEU A 397 17.18 5.67 -35.64
CA LEU A 397 17.46 5.90 -37.04
C LEU A 397 18.29 7.17 -37.22
N ARG A 398 19.36 7.07 -38.01
CA ARG A 398 20.14 8.21 -38.51
C ARG A 398 19.91 8.37 -40.01
N LYS A 399 19.67 9.60 -40.45
CA LYS A 399 19.62 9.97 -41.86
C LYS A 399 20.98 9.76 -42.52
N SER A 400 20.98 9.71 -43.86
CA SER A 400 22.18 9.39 -44.64
C SER A 400 23.27 10.46 -44.61
N ASP A 401 22.97 11.66 -44.12
CA ASP A 401 23.87 12.79 -43.92
C ASP A 401 24.62 12.74 -42.59
N ARG A 402 24.25 11.84 -41.67
CA ARG A 402 24.99 11.57 -40.41
C ARG A 402 25.90 10.34 -40.54
N PRO A 403 27.02 10.29 -39.80
CA PRO A 403 27.82 9.08 -39.66
C PRO A 403 26.99 7.91 -39.10
N TRP A 404 27.32 6.69 -39.52
CA TRP A 404 26.73 5.48 -38.96
C TRP A 404 27.03 5.36 -37.45
N PHE A 405 26.31 4.50 -36.75
CA PHE A 405 26.59 4.27 -35.33
C PHE A 405 27.96 3.60 -35.17
N ASP A 406 28.86 4.22 -34.41
CA ASP A 406 30.17 3.67 -34.10
C ASP A 406 30.14 2.80 -32.83
N GLU A 407 31.30 2.31 -32.39
CA GLU A 407 31.39 1.47 -31.19
C GLU A 407 31.05 2.21 -29.89
N VAL A 408 31.30 3.53 -29.84
CA VAL A 408 30.96 4.37 -28.69
C VAL A 408 29.46 4.57 -28.63
N ASP A 409 28.82 4.85 -29.77
CA ASP A 409 27.37 4.92 -29.90
C ASP A 409 26.70 3.61 -29.44
N LEU A 410 27.24 2.47 -29.88
CA LEU A 410 26.74 1.14 -29.50
C LEU A 410 26.82 0.91 -27.99
N ALA A 411 27.96 1.20 -27.37
CA ALA A 411 28.14 1.05 -25.93
C ALA A 411 27.23 2.00 -25.12
N MET A 412 27.05 3.24 -25.60
CA MET A 412 26.15 4.19 -24.96
C MET A 412 24.69 3.73 -25.01
N VAL A 413 24.22 3.28 -26.18
CA VAL A 413 22.84 2.82 -26.36
C VAL A 413 22.57 1.55 -25.57
N ASP A 414 23.52 0.64 -25.49
CA ASP A 414 23.40 -0.58 -24.68
C ASP A 414 23.24 -0.24 -23.19
N GLU A 415 24.06 0.67 -22.65
CA GLU A 415 23.95 1.10 -21.26
C GLU A 415 22.67 1.89 -20.97
N LEU A 416 22.24 2.77 -21.89
CA LEU A 416 20.96 3.49 -21.76
C LEU A 416 19.76 2.55 -21.85
N ALA A 417 19.77 1.59 -22.76
CA ALA A 417 18.74 0.57 -22.87
C ALA A 417 18.65 -0.26 -21.59
N ARG A 418 19.79 -0.65 -21.00
CA ARG A 418 19.84 -1.37 -19.72
C ARG A 418 19.28 -0.55 -18.55
N ARG A 419 19.65 0.74 -18.44
CA ARG A 419 19.13 1.65 -17.40
C ARG A 419 17.64 1.88 -17.57
N ALA A 420 17.20 2.20 -18.78
CA ALA A 420 15.80 2.43 -19.08
C ALA A 420 14.95 1.20 -18.85
N ALA A 421 15.41 0.01 -19.25
CA ALA A 421 14.71 -1.24 -18.97
C ALA A 421 14.52 -1.46 -17.46
N LEU A 422 15.53 -1.17 -16.64
CA LEU A 422 15.42 -1.27 -15.19
C LEU A 422 14.42 -0.24 -14.62
N CYS A 423 14.45 1.01 -15.10
CA CYS A 423 13.49 2.05 -14.70
C CYS A 423 12.05 1.67 -15.09
N ILE A 424 11.84 1.17 -16.30
CA ILE A 424 10.54 0.71 -16.81
C ILE A 424 10.04 -0.48 -15.97
N ASP A 425 10.87 -1.49 -15.70
CA ASP A 425 10.46 -2.65 -14.88
C ASP A 425 10.20 -2.27 -13.41
N ASN A 426 10.99 -1.34 -12.85
CA ASN A 426 10.74 -0.83 -11.50
C ASN A 426 9.44 -0.03 -11.41
N GLY A 427 9.18 0.87 -12.36
CA GLY A 427 7.92 1.62 -12.42
C GLY A 427 6.71 0.69 -12.56
N ARG A 428 6.81 -0.34 -13.41
CA ARG A 428 5.79 -1.38 -13.58
C ARG A 428 5.51 -2.14 -12.29
N LEU A 429 6.55 -2.61 -11.60
CA LEU A 429 6.39 -3.35 -10.35
C LEU A 429 5.82 -2.48 -9.24
N TYR A 430 6.28 -1.22 -9.14
CA TYR A 430 5.76 -0.27 -8.19
C TYR A 430 4.26 -0.03 -8.42
N ARG A 431 3.83 0.26 -9.67
CA ARG A 431 2.40 0.38 -10.00
C ARG A 431 1.61 -0.87 -9.68
N ARG A 432 2.17 -2.05 -9.94
CA ARG A 432 1.49 -3.31 -9.63
C ARG A 432 1.31 -3.48 -8.12
N GLU A 433 2.31 -3.12 -7.33
CA GLU A 433 2.25 -3.14 -5.87
C GLU A 433 1.18 -2.19 -5.34
N VAL A 434 1.19 -0.94 -5.81
CA VAL A 434 0.16 0.08 -5.54
C VAL A 434 -1.24 -0.45 -5.87
N GLN A 435 -1.43 -0.99 -7.08
CA GLN A 435 -2.73 -1.50 -7.53
C GLN A 435 -3.24 -2.65 -6.65
N VAL A 436 -2.36 -3.61 -6.28
CA VAL A 436 -2.74 -4.72 -5.40
C VAL A 436 -3.13 -4.21 -4.02
N ALA A 437 -2.44 -3.19 -3.52
CA ALA A 437 -2.71 -2.59 -2.23
C ALA A 437 -4.06 -1.86 -2.21
N GLU A 438 -4.36 -1.07 -3.25
CA GLU A 438 -5.66 -0.42 -3.45
C GLU A 438 -6.80 -1.43 -3.61
N GLU A 439 -6.60 -2.48 -4.41
CA GLU A 439 -7.60 -3.54 -4.62
C GLU A 439 -7.91 -4.27 -3.30
N LEU A 440 -6.88 -4.56 -2.49
CA LEU A 440 -7.05 -5.17 -1.18
C LEU A 440 -7.85 -4.24 -0.25
N GLN A 441 -7.50 -2.96 -0.18
CA GLN A 441 -8.18 -1.99 0.67
C GLN A 441 -9.66 -1.81 0.28
N ARG A 442 -9.96 -1.65 -1.02
CA ARG A 442 -11.34 -1.56 -1.51
C ARG A 442 -12.13 -2.80 -1.12
N SER A 443 -11.55 -3.99 -1.23
CA SER A 443 -12.22 -5.24 -0.83
C SER A 443 -12.50 -5.36 0.68
N MET A 444 -11.78 -4.58 1.50
CA MET A 444 -11.94 -4.55 2.96
C MET A 444 -12.96 -3.52 3.43
N LEU A 445 -13.32 -2.54 2.61
CA LEU A 445 -14.35 -1.53 2.90
C LEU A 445 -15.74 -1.98 2.41
N PRO A 446 -16.83 -1.43 2.96
CA PRO A 446 -18.17 -1.71 2.44
C PRO A 446 -18.39 -1.03 1.08
N ASP A 447 -18.88 -1.79 0.10
CA ASP A 447 -19.24 -1.27 -1.23
C ASP A 447 -20.52 -0.42 -1.19
N ASP A 448 -21.61 -1.00 -0.64
CA ASP A 448 -22.93 -0.38 -0.60
C ASP A 448 -23.48 -0.25 0.84
N PRO A 449 -24.10 0.88 1.19
CA PRO A 449 -24.79 1.04 2.46
C PRO A 449 -26.02 0.10 2.53
N PRO A 450 -26.35 -0.43 3.73
CA PRO A 450 -27.50 -1.30 3.88
C PRO A 450 -28.81 -0.54 3.68
N ASP A 451 -29.78 -1.22 3.07
CA ASP A 451 -31.15 -0.71 2.95
C ASP A 451 -31.95 -1.05 4.21
N VAL A 452 -32.03 -0.10 5.16
CA VAL A 452 -32.72 -0.26 6.45
C VAL A 452 -34.02 0.56 6.51
N ALA A 453 -34.91 0.19 7.43
CA ALA A 453 -36.13 0.97 7.70
C ALA A 453 -35.81 2.13 8.66
N GLY A 454 -36.32 3.32 8.36
CA GLY A 454 -36.18 4.49 9.22
C GLY A 454 -34.82 5.19 9.20
N ALA A 455 -33.89 4.79 8.32
CA ALA A 455 -32.65 5.53 8.10
C ALA A 455 -32.17 5.44 6.65
N ARG A 456 -31.47 6.50 6.19
CA ARG A 456 -30.73 6.55 4.92
C ARG A 456 -29.24 6.65 5.23
N VAL A 457 -28.43 5.79 4.64
CA VAL A 457 -26.97 5.78 4.87
C VAL A 457 -26.24 6.08 3.57
N ARG A 458 -25.19 6.91 3.64
CA ARG A 458 -24.26 7.18 2.54
C ARG A 458 -22.82 7.13 3.02
N TYR A 459 -21.97 6.62 2.14
CA TYR A 459 -20.53 6.58 2.33
C TYR A 459 -19.85 7.44 1.27
N ARG A 460 -18.77 8.10 1.67
CA ARG A 460 -17.76 8.59 0.75
C ARG A 460 -16.39 8.23 1.30
N TYR A 461 -15.53 7.77 0.40
CA TYR A 461 -14.18 7.40 0.73
C TYR A 461 -13.23 7.91 -0.35
N ARG A 462 -12.16 8.60 0.05
CA ARG A 462 -11.11 9.12 -0.83
C ARG A 462 -9.75 8.70 -0.27
N PRO A 463 -8.99 7.83 -0.96
CA PRO A 463 -7.66 7.44 -0.51
C PRO A 463 -6.66 8.60 -0.64
N ALA A 464 -5.59 8.55 0.15
CA ALA A 464 -4.47 9.48 0.07
C ALA A 464 -3.76 9.42 -1.29
N GLU A 465 -3.28 10.56 -1.81
CA GLU A 465 -2.64 10.62 -3.14
C GLU A 465 -1.28 9.90 -3.22
N GLN A 466 -0.67 9.58 -2.09
CA GLN A 466 0.59 8.85 -2.05
C GLN A 466 0.32 7.36 -2.30
N ALA A 467 0.33 6.99 -3.57
CA ALA A 467 0.08 5.66 -4.15
C ALA A 467 0.58 4.43 -3.34
N ALA A 468 1.63 4.55 -2.52
CA ALA A 468 2.17 3.44 -1.72
C ALA A 468 1.64 3.36 -0.27
N GLN A 469 0.73 4.24 0.15
CA GLN A 469 0.18 4.26 1.50
C GLN A 469 -1.30 3.84 1.45
N VAL A 470 -1.54 2.61 1.91
CA VAL A 470 -2.90 2.15 2.21
C VAL A 470 -3.25 2.71 3.59
N GLY A 471 -4.30 3.52 3.71
CA GLY A 471 -4.65 4.08 5.02
C GLY A 471 -5.34 3.08 5.95
N GLY A 472 -5.39 3.50 7.21
CA GLY A 472 -5.98 2.76 8.33
C GLY A 472 -7.48 2.95 8.47
N ASP A 473 -8.07 3.91 7.77
CA ASP A 473 -9.47 4.30 7.86
C ASP A 473 -10.46 3.17 7.56
N TRP A 474 -11.50 3.08 8.39
CA TRP A 474 -12.60 2.14 8.17
C TRP A 474 -13.93 2.62 8.70
N PHE A 475 -14.98 2.07 8.09
CA PHE A 475 -16.34 2.37 8.46
C PHE A 475 -17.26 1.23 8.06
N ASP A 476 -18.43 1.17 8.69
CA ASP A 476 -19.51 0.25 8.29
C ASP A 476 -20.84 0.78 8.85
N ALA A 477 -21.95 0.35 8.24
CA ALA A 477 -23.27 0.46 8.83
C ALA A 477 -23.93 -0.93 8.83
N ILE A 478 -24.44 -1.31 9.98
CA ILE A 478 -24.69 -2.70 10.34
C ILE A 478 -26.15 -2.80 10.76
N PRO A 479 -27.02 -3.48 9.97
CA PRO A 479 -28.38 -3.73 10.39
C PRO A 479 -28.41 -4.57 11.68
N LEU A 480 -29.11 -4.08 12.69
CA LEU A 480 -29.25 -4.73 13.99
C LEU A 480 -30.70 -5.24 14.17
N PRO A 481 -30.95 -6.15 15.14
CA PRO A 481 -32.30 -6.57 15.48
C PRO A 481 -33.22 -5.40 15.85
N GLY A 482 -34.53 -5.50 15.56
CA GLY A 482 -35.49 -4.45 15.87
C GLY A 482 -35.49 -3.26 14.91
N CYS A 483 -35.04 -3.45 13.67
CA CYS A 483 -34.83 -2.39 12.67
C CYS A 483 -33.79 -1.32 13.09
N ARG A 484 -32.96 -1.60 14.10
CA ARG A 484 -31.90 -0.69 14.55
C ARG A 484 -30.73 -0.69 13.58
N LEU A 485 -29.90 0.36 13.67
CA LEU A 485 -28.72 0.55 12.82
C LEU A 485 -27.49 0.83 13.68
N GLY A 486 -26.49 -0.05 13.60
CA GLY A 486 -25.15 0.19 14.11
C GLY A 486 -24.34 0.99 13.08
N ILE A 487 -23.55 1.95 13.51
CA ILE A 487 -22.72 2.81 12.67
C ILE A 487 -21.34 2.83 13.32
N VAL A 488 -20.29 2.56 12.53
CA VAL A 488 -18.91 2.58 13.01
C VAL A 488 -18.04 3.40 12.07
N VAL A 489 -17.15 4.20 12.65
CA VAL A 489 -15.99 4.79 11.97
C VAL A 489 -14.79 4.63 12.87
N GLY A 490 -13.63 4.36 12.31
CA GLY A 490 -12.37 4.30 13.04
C GLY A 490 -11.17 4.46 12.12
N ASP A 491 -10.02 4.60 12.73
CA ASP A 491 -8.74 4.70 12.05
C ASP A 491 -7.65 3.91 12.79
N VAL A 492 -6.88 3.12 12.05
CA VAL A 492 -5.80 2.28 12.58
C VAL A 492 -4.52 3.07 12.48
N MET A 493 -3.85 3.27 13.62
CA MET A 493 -2.59 3.98 13.65
C MET A 493 -1.55 3.32 12.73
N GLY A 494 -0.99 4.13 11.82
CA GLY A 494 0.02 3.71 10.86
C GLY A 494 -0.52 3.62 9.44
N HIS A 495 0.34 3.23 8.50
CA HIS A 495 -0.02 3.18 7.08
C HIS A 495 0.54 1.92 6.40
N GLY A 496 0.01 1.60 5.23
CA GLY A 496 0.38 0.47 4.40
C GLY A 496 -0.43 -0.81 4.66
N LEU A 497 -0.01 -1.90 4.03
CA LEU A 497 -0.74 -3.17 4.01
C LEU A 497 -1.05 -3.74 5.40
N THR A 498 -0.20 -3.50 6.40
CA THR A 498 -0.45 -3.94 7.77
C THR A 498 -1.63 -3.21 8.40
N ALA A 499 -1.72 -1.88 8.26
CA ALA A 499 -2.83 -1.09 8.78
C ALA A 499 -4.15 -1.54 8.14
N ALA A 500 -4.15 -1.73 6.82
CA ALA A 500 -5.31 -2.26 6.08
C ALA A 500 -5.74 -3.66 6.56
N ALA A 501 -4.80 -4.57 6.81
CA ALA A 501 -5.11 -5.90 7.31
C ALA A 501 -5.75 -5.86 8.72
N ILE A 502 -5.26 -4.99 9.61
CA ILE A 502 -5.84 -4.78 10.94
C ILE A 502 -7.21 -4.12 10.84
N MET A 503 -7.36 -3.13 9.98
CA MET A 503 -8.63 -2.49 9.66
C MET A 503 -9.70 -3.52 9.30
N GLY A 504 -9.41 -4.44 8.36
CA GLY A 504 -10.35 -5.49 7.96
C GLY A 504 -10.73 -6.43 9.11
N GLN A 505 -9.78 -6.71 10.02
CA GLN A 505 -10.04 -7.49 11.23
C GLN A 505 -10.92 -6.73 12.23
N MET A 506 -10.64 -5.46 12.49
CA MET A 506 -11.45 -4.60 13.38
C MET A 506 -12.88 -4.49 12.88
N ARG A 507 -13.06 -4.20 11.58
CA ARG A 507 -14.39 -4.15 10.95
C ARG A 507 -15.15 -5.46 11.12
N THR A 508 -14.50 -6.60 10.87
CA THR A 508 -15.12 -7.93 11.04
C THR A 508 -15.47 -8.22 12.50
N ALA A 509 -14.60 -7.84 13.44
CA ALA A 509 -14.84 -7.99 14.87
C ALA A 509 -16.03 -7.14 15.33
N VAL A 510 -16.08 -5.86 14.94
CA VAL A 510 -17.22 -4.97 15.24
C VAL A 510 -18.51 -5.54 14.67
N ARG A 511 -18.52 -6.00 13.43
CA ARG A 511 -19.71 -6.59 12.80
C ARG A 511 -20.22 -7.83 13.51
N THR A 512 -19.29 -8.65 14.02
CA THR A 512 -19.64 -9.83 14.82
C THR A 512 -20.22 -9.43 16.17
N LEU A 513 -19.56 -8.51 16.89
CA LEU A 513 -20.00 -8.04 18.21
C LEU A 513 -21.32 -7.25 18.15
N ALA A 514 -21.55 -6.50 17.07
CA ALA A 514 -22.77 -5.77 16.81
C ALA A 514 -23.96 -6.74 16.58
N GLY A 515 -23.71 -7.89 15.94
CA GLY A 515 -24.72 -8.94 15.73
C GLY A 515 -25.29 -9.52 17.04
N ASP A 516 -24.53 -9.46 18.14
CA ASP A 516 -24.96 -9.86 19.48
C ASP A 516 -25.79 -8.77 20.20
N ASP A 517 -26.12 -7.67 19.52
CA ASP A 517 -26.88 -6.53 20.04
C ASP A 517 -26.29 -5.89 21.30
N MET A 518 -24.96 -5.80 21.36
CA MET A 518 -24.27 -5.23 22.51
C MET A 518 -24.40 -3.70 22.56
N ARG A 519 -24.54 -3.16 23.79
CA ARG A 519 -24.42 -1.73 24.05
C ARG A 519 -23.06 -1.19 23.59
N PRO A 520 -22.98 0.06 23.09
CA PRO A 520 -21.74 0.62 22.55
C PRO A 520 -20.51 0.54 23.47
N ASP A 521 -20.66 0.85 24.76
CA ASP A 521 -19.56 0.76 25.74
C ASP A 521 -19.03 -0.68 25.89
N ARG A 522 -19.93 -1.67 25.91
CA ARG A 522 -19.58 -3.09 26.03
C ARG A 522 -18.91 -3.59 24.74
N LEU A 523 -19.39 -3.13 23.58
CA LEU A 523 -18.80 -3.48 22.29
C LEU A 523 -17.36 -2.96 22.20
N LEU A 524 -17.12 -1.67 22.46
CA LEU A 524 -15.78 -1.08 22.40
C LEU A 524 -14.82 -1.72 23.40
N ARG A 525 -15.28 -2.06 24.60
CA ARG A 525 -14.47 -2.80 25.59
C ARG A 525 -14.10 -4.22 25.13
N ARG A 526 -15.00 -4.93 24.45
CA ARG A 526 -14.67 -6.24 23.86
C ARG A 526 -13.74 -6.09 22.67
N LEU A 527 -13.92 -5.06 21.85
CA LEU A 527 -13.04 -4.73 20.74
C LEU A 527 -11.62 -4.43 21.23
N ASP A 528 -11.45 -3.62 22.29
CA ASP A 528 -10.16 -3.39 22.96
C ASP A 528 -9.50 -4.70 23.43
N GLY A 529 -10.28 -5.58 24.05
CA GLY A 529 -9.79 -6.89 24.47
C GLY A 529 -9.37 -7.81 23.32
N LEU A 530 -10.01 -7.69 22.15
CA LEU A 530 -9.62 -8.41 20.94
C LEU A 530 -8.38 -7.79 20.30
N ALA A 531 -8.30 -6.46 20.19
CA ALA A 531 -7.16 -5.73 19.65
C ALA A 531 -5.85 -6.09 20.36
N ARG A 532 -5.87 -6.13 21.69
CA ARG A 532 -4.70 -6.53 22.50
C ARG A 532 -4.26 -7.98 22.29
N ARG A 533 -5.12 -8.85 21.76
CA ARG A 533 -4.76 -10.23 21.39
C ARG A 533 -4.16 -10.32 19.99
N LEU A 534 -4.44 -9.34 19.13
CA LEU A 534 -3.86 -9.27 17.79
C LEU A 534 -2.38 -8.87 17.88
N GLY A 535 -2.00 -7.99 18.82
CA GLY A 535 -0.62 -7.58 19.08
C GLY A 535 -0.53 -6.35 19.99
N GLU A 536 0.66 -6.11 20.59
CA GLU A 536 0.87 -5.01 21.56
C GLU A 536 1.03 -3.62 20.92
N ASP A 537 1.25 -3.54 19.60
CA ASP A 537 1.50 -2.29 18.87
C ASP A 537 0.28 -1.78 18.07
N TYR A 538 -0.85 -2.48 18.12
CA TYR A 538 -2.04 -2.12 17.32
C TYR A 538 -2.94 -1.17 18.11
N LEU A 539 -2.83 0.11 17.78
CA LEU A 539 -3.70 1.15 18.30
C LEU A 539 -4.67 1.60 17.21
N ALA A 540 -5.93 1.80 17.59
CA ALA A 540 -6.92 2.29 16.67
C ALA A 540 -7.91 3.21 17.37
N THR A 541 -8.32 4.29 16.71
CA THR A 541 -9.45 5.11 17.17
C THR A 541 -10.75 4.49 16.67
N CYS A 542 -11.82 4.56 17.45
CA CYS A 542 -13.12 4.02 17.01
C CYS A 542 -14.29 4.79 17.65
N LEU A 543 -15.27 5.16 16.85
CA LEU A 543 -16.58 5.61 17.32
C LEU A 543 -17.64 4.61 16.88
N TYR A 544 -18.48 4.18 17.82
CA TYR A 544 -19.61 3.30 17.53
C TYR A 544 -20.92 3.93 18.02
N ALA A 545 -21.91 3.96 17.14
CA ALA A 545 -23.24 4.49 17.39
C ALA A 545 -24.31 3.45 17.05
N VAL A 546 -25.41 3.45 17.80
CA VAL A 546 -26.59 2.63 17.55
C VAL A 546 -27.80 3.54 17.48
N TYR A 547 -28.49 3.53 16.35
CA TYR A 547 -29.74 4.26 16.15
C TYR A 547 -30.94 3.32 16.25
N ASP A 548 -31.91 3.71 17.08
CA ASP A 548 -33.23 3.11 17.18
C ASP A 548 -34.29 3.99 16.50
N PRO A 549 -34.85 3.54 15.36
CA PRO A 549 -35.83 4.32 14.62
C PRO A 549 -37.23 4.30 15.24
N VAL A 550 -37.54 3.36 16.13
CA VAL A 550 -38.82 3.31 16.84
C VAL A 550 -38.78 4.30 17.99
N GLU A 551 -37.72 4.27 18.79
CA GLU A 551 -37.55 5.12 19.96
C GLU A 551 -36.98 6.50 19.63
N ARG A 552 -36.53 6.72 18.38
CA ARG A 552 -35.91 7.98 17.93
C ARG A 552 -34.71 8.37 18.79
N ARG A 553 -33.87 7.38 19.10
CA ARG A 553 -32.73 7.53 20.00
C ARG A 553 -31.46 7.02 19.34
N CYS A 554 -30.38 7.78 19.48
CA CYS A 554 -29.04 7.39 19.08
C CYS A 554 -28.17 7.26 20.32
N THR A 555 -27.48 6.12 20.45
CA THR A 555 -26.65 5.76 21.59
C THR A 555 -25.22 5.58 21.10
N LEU A 556 -24.26 6.33 21.63
CA LEU A 556 -22.89 6.42 21.11
C LEU A 556 -21.85 6.16 22.20
N ALA A 557 -20.71 5.56 21.82
CA ALA A 557 -19.51 5.52 22.63
C ALA A 557 -18.27 5.83 21.76
N ASN A 558 -17.26 6.45 22.36
CA ASN A 558 -16.07 6.91 21.65
C ASN A 558 -14.78 6.35 22.29
N ALA A 559 -13.92 5.74 21.49
CA ALA A 559 -12.59 5.27 21.83
C ALA A 559 -11.53 6.11 21.09
N GLY A 560 -11.36 7.36 21.53
CA GLY A 560 -10.32 8.27 21.04
C GLY A 560 -10.51 8.80 19.62
N HIS A 561 -11.67 8.60 19.00
CA HIS A 561 -11.99 9.06 17.65
C HIS A 561 -12.64 10.45 17.65
N LEU A 562 -12.81 11.02 16.46
CA LEU A 562 -13.45 12.33 16.30
C LEU A 562 -14.93 12.31 16.71
N PRO A 563 -15.41 13.36 17.41
CA PRO A 563 -16.82 13.48 17.74
C PRO A 563 -17.65 13.73 16.47
N PRO A 564 -18.86 13.14 16.38
CA PRO A 564 -19.70 13.27 15.20
C PRO A 564 -20.49 14.59 15.24
N VAL A 565 -20.94 15.04 14.07
CA VAL A 565 -21.78 16.24 13.93
C VAL A 565 -23.23 15.82 13.69
N LEU A 566 -24.14 16.32 14.53
CA LEU A 566 -25.58 16.16 14.35
C LEU A 566 -26.16 17.42 13.74
N VAL A 567 -26.90 17.26 12.65
CA VAL A 567 -27.77 18.28 12.05
C VAL A 567 -29.20 17.95 12.44
N ALA A 568 -29.85 18.84 13.18
CA ALA A 568 -31.25 18.71 13.56
C ALA A 568 -32.16 18.93 12.34
N ALA A 569 -33.43 18.53 12.46
CA ALA A 569 -34.41 18.66 11.38
C ALA A 569 -34.70 20.13 10.98
N ASP A 570 -34.43 21.09 11.86
CA ASP A 570 -34.51 22.53 11.59
C ASP A 570 -33.26 23.11 10.90
N GLY A 571 -32.24 22.27 10.67
CA GLY A 571 -30.97 22.64 10.06
C GLY A 571 -29.91 23.11 11.05
N GLU A 572 -30.16 23.11 12.37
CA GLU A 572 -29.15 23.43 13.37
C GLU A 572 -28.09 22.32 13.45
N SER A 573 -26.82 22.68 13.24
CA SER A 573 -25.69 21.75 13.31
C SER A 573 -24.89 21.92 14.60
N ARG A 574 -24.66 20.81 15.32
CA ARG A 574 -23.85 20.78 16.55
C ARG A 574 -22.93 19.57 16.61
N VAL A 575 -21.72 19.78 17.14
CA VAL A 575 -20.81 18.69 17.50
C VAL A 575 -21.37 17.97 18.73
N LEU A 576 -21.40 16.64 18.69
CA LEU A 576 -21.81 15.83 19.83
C LEU A 576 -20.65 15.67 20.81
N ALA A 577 -20.83 16.12 22.06
CA ALA A 577 -19.85 15.96 23.15
C ALA A 577 -19.88 14.53 23.74
N VAL A 578 -19.56 13.54 22.93
CA VAL A 578 -19.45 12.13 23.37
C VAL A 578 -18.29 12.03 24.37
N PRO A 579 -18.47 11.40 25.56
CA PRO A 579 -17.38 11.20 26.50
C PRO A 579 -16.18 10.53 25.81
N PRO A 580 -14.96 11.11 25.90
CA PRO A 580 -13.81 10.57 25.23
C PRO A 580 -13.29 9.34 25.97
N GLY A 581 -13.03 8.26 25.23
CA GLY A 581 -12.30 7.10 25.71
C GLY A 581 -10.86 7.06 25.18
N VAL A 582 -10.04 6.15 25.73
CA VAL A 582 -8.71 5.85 25.19
C VAL A 582 -8.83 5.08 23.86
N PRO A 583 -7.85 5.20 22.94
CA PRO A 583 -7.84 4.39 21.73
C PRO A 583 -7.88 2.88 22.03
N ILE A 584 -8.52 2.13 21.14
CA ILE A 584 -8.59 0.67 21.15
C ILE A 584 -7.16 0.11 21.11
N GLY A 585 -6.87 -0.86 21.97
CA GLY A 585 -5.56 -1.53 22.05
C GLY A 585 -4.67 -1.01 23.19
N VAL A 586 -4.91 0.21 23.69
CA VAL A 586 -4.18 0.77 24.84
C VAL A 586 -4.55 0.03 26.14
N GLY A 587 -5.81 -0.36 26.28
CA GLY A 587 -6.40 -0.75 27.56
C GLY A 587 -6.58 0.44 28.52
N GLY A 588 -7.44 0.31 29.52
CA GLY A 588 -7.67 1.37 30.50
C GLY A 588 -9.08 1.43 31.06
N GLU A 589 -9.53 2.65 31.35
CA GLU A 589 -10.85 2.96 31.93
C GLU A 589 -12.01 2.46 31.05
N PRO A 590 -13.18 2.16 31.64
CA PRO A 590 -14.37 1.77 30.89
C PRO A 590 -14.80 2.87 29.92
N PHE A 591 -15.21 2.48 28.71
CA PHE A 591 -15.89 3.39 27.79
C PHE A 591 -17.25 3.79 28.35
N GLU A 592 -17.63 5.06 28.14
CA GLU A 592 -18.93 5.59 28.54
C GLU A 592 -19.85 5.75 27.33
N THR A 593 -21.15 5.60 27.57
CA THR A 593 -22.18 5.75 26.55
C THR A 593 -22.95 7.04 26.75
N MET A 594 -23.19 7.77 25.66
CA MET A 594 -24.10 8.91 25.62
C MET A 594 -25.35 8.57 24.80
N GLU A 595 -26.50 9.05 25.25
CA GLU A 595 -27.75 8.94 24.52
C GLU A 595 -28.22 10.32 24.04
N VAL A 596 -28.68 10.36 22.80
CA VAL A 596 -29.19 11.58 22.16
C VAL A 596 -30.51 11.25 21.49
N LYS A 597 -31.56 12.02 21.79
CA LYS A 597 -32.81 11.95 21.05
C LYS A 597 -32.61 12.61 19.67
N VAL A 598 -33.10 11.97 18.63
CA VAL A 598 -32.96 12.43 17.24
C VAL A 598 -34.35 12.55 16.61
N GLU A 599 -34.64 13.68 15.99
CA GLU A 599 -35.94 13.90 15.36
C GLU A 599 -35.93 13.38 13.93
N ASP A 600 -37.09 12.99 13.42
CA ASP A 600 -37.23 12.57 12.02
C ASP A 600 -36.83 13.75 11.11
N GLY A 601 -35.97 13.49 10.12
CA GLY A 601 -35.32 14.51 9.28
C GLY A 601 -33.92 14.93 9.73
N SER A 602 -33.48 14.53 10.94
CA SER A 602 -32.13 14.81 11.43
C SER A 602 -31.08 14.01 10.67
N GLN A 603 -29.83 14.48 10.69
CA GLN A 603 -28.69 13.81 10.07
C GLN A 603 -27.52 13.71 11.04
N LEU A 604 -26.80 12.58 11.00
CA LEU A 604 -25.56 12.37 11.73
C LEU A 604 -24.42 12.18 10.72
N LEU A 605 -23.35 12.95 10.88
CA LEU A 605 -22.14 12.82 10.10
C LEU A 605 -20.99 12.34 11.00
N LEU A 606 -20.30 11.30 10.52
CA LEU A 606 -19.05 10.81 11.07
C LEU A 606 -17.97 10.90 9.99
N CYS A 607 -16.75 11.26 10.37
CA CYS A 607 -15.64 11.31 9.45
C CYS A 607 -14.32 10.98 10.15
N THR A 608 -13.32 10.63 9.35
CA THR A 608 -11.93 10.50 9.80
C THR A 608 -11.20 11.85 9.74
N ASP A 609 -10.00 11.90 10.31
CA ASP A 609 -9.23 13.14 10.48
C ASP A 609 -8.68 13.70 9.17
N GLY A 610 -8.47 12.88 8.14
CA GLY A 610 -8.06 13.36 6.81
C GLY A 610 -9.03 14.37 6.17
N LEU A 611 -10.31 14.43 6.62
CA LEU A 611 -11.24 15.49 6.20
C LEU A 611 -10.95 16.84 6.88
N LEU A 612 -10.43 16.82 8.10
CA LEU A 612 -10.31 17.97 8.98
C LEU A 612 -8.88 18.52 9.04
N GLU A 613 -7.89 17.63 9.03
CA GLU A 613 -6.48 17.96 9.20
C GLU A 613 -5.88 18.52 7.91
N ARG A 614 -5.24 19.69 8.01
CA ARG A 614 -4.52 20.34 6.91
C ARG A 614 -3.23 20.95 7.42
N ARG A 615 -2.25 21.15 6.54
CA ARG A 615 -1.02 21.90 6.89
C ARG A 615 -1.38 23.31 7.38
N GLY A 616 -1.25 23.53 8.70
CA GLY A 616 -1.53 24.81 9.35
C GLY A 616 -2.95 24.99 9.91
N ARG A 617 -3.76 23.91 9.95
CA ARG A 617 -5.07 23.89 10.60
C ARG A 617 -5.16 22.71 11.56
N ASP A 618 -5.57 22.95 12.80
CA ASP A 618 -5.80 21.86 13.76
C ASP A 618 -7.18 21.20 13.58
N ILE A 619 -7.37 20.10 14.29
CA ILE A 619 -8.60 19.28 14.25
C ILE A 619 -9.80 20.06 14.81
N GLU A 620 -9.61 20.89 15.84
CA GLU A 620 -10.70 21.65 16.48
C GLU A 620 -11.26 22.72 15.53
N GLU A 621 -10.39 23.47 14.87
CA GLU A 621 -10.74 24.41 13.82
C GLU A 621 -11.39 23.71 12.63
N GLY A 622 -10.89 22.52 12.26
CA GLY A 622 -11.46 21.67 11.22
C GLY A 622 -12.90 21.29 11.52
N LEU A 623 -13.14 20.79 12.74
CA LEU A 623 -14.44 20.36 13.23
C LEU A 623 -15.45 21.51 13.30
N GLU A 624 -15.01 22.71 13.71
CA GLU A 624 -15.87 23.88 13.75
C GLU A 624 -16.30 24.35 12.34
N ALA A 625 -15.42 24.23 11.33
CA ALA A 625 -15.83 24.48 9.95
C ALA A 625 -16.72 23.38 9.38
N LEU A 626 -16.49 22.12 9.75
CA LEU A 626 -17.41 21.04 9.39
C LEU A 626 -18.81 21.33 9.95
N ARG A 627 -18.90 21.69 11.23
CA ARG A 627 -20.14 22.11 11.88
C ARG A 627 -20.78 23.28 11.12
N ALA A 628 -20.04 24.36 10.91
CA ALA A 628 -20.56 25.55 10.22
C ALA A 628 -21.02 25.26 8.79
N ARG A 629 -20.36 24.33 8.07
CA ARG A 629 -20.75 23.96 6.70
C ARG A 629 -22.02 23.11 6.65
N LEU A 630 -22.22 22.27 7.65
CA LEU A 630 -23.41 21.44 7.79
C LEU A 630 -24.64 22.22 8.27
N ALA A 631 -24.48 23.47 8.71
CA ALA A 631 -25.60 24.32 9.09
C ALA A 631 -26.53 24.56 7.88
N GLY A 632 -27.80 24.15 7.99
CA GLY A 632 -28.76 24.22 6.90
C GLY A 632 -28.48 23.25 5.75
N ALA A 633 -27.73 22.16 6.00
CA ALA A 633 -27.49 21.13 5.01
C ALA A 633 -28.80 20.57 4.42
N SER A 634 -28.74 20.19 3.15
CA SER A 634 -29.88 19.59 2.43
C SER A 634 -30.22 18.22 2.99
N ALA A 635 -31.48 17.78 2.83
CA ALA A 635 -31.89 16.40 3.07
C ALA A 635 -31.19 15.38 2.14
N ASP A 636 -30.58 15.87 1.05
CA ASP A 636 -29.77 15.07 0.14
C ASP A 636 -28.38 14.78 0.72
N LEU A 637 -28.21 13.55 1.21
CA LEU A 637 -26.96 13.09 1.82
C LEU A 637 -25.82 12.97 0.79
N ASP A 638 -26.12 12.59 -0.46
CA ASP A 638 -25.09 12.44 -1.49
C ASP A 638 -24.47 13.80 -1.84
N GLY A 639 -25.31 14.78 -2.15
CA GLY A 639 -24.87 16.15 -2.39
C GLY A 639 -24.15 16.77 -1.20
N THR A 640 -24.58 16.46 0.03
CA THR A 640 -23.90 16.92 1.25
C THR A 640 -22.49 16.34 1.37
N CYS A 641 -22.31 15.03 1.17
CA CYS A 641 -20.98 14.42 1.23
C CYS A 641 -20.05 14.93 0.12
N ASP A 642 -20.57 15.09 -1.10
CA ASP A 642 -19.78 15.58 -2.24
C ASP A 642 -19.34 17.05 -2.04
N ASP A 643 -20.21 17.88 -1.46
CA ASP A 643 -19.90 19.27 -1.10
C ASP A 643 -18.80 19.36 -0.01
N LEU A 644 -18.85 18.47 0.99
CA LEU A 644 -17.83 18.38 2.03
C LEU A 644 -16.49 17.95 1.44
N LEU A 645 -16.47 16.94 0.57
CA LEU A 645 -15.24 16.52 -0.10
C LEU A 645 -14.66 17.64 -0.96
N HIS A 646 -15.48 18.39 -1.68
CA HIS A 646 -14.99 19.49 -2.51
C HIS A 646 -14.47 20.68 -1.68
N THR A 647 -15.07 20.96 -0.52
CA THR A 647 -14.81 22.18 0.25
C THR A 647 -13.78 21.98 1.37
N LEU A 648 -13.81 20.82 2.03
CA LEU A 648 -13.01 20.50 3.21
C LEU A 648 -11.82 19.59 2.89
N ALA A 649 -11.91 18.77 1.86
CA ALA A 649 -10.77 17.97 1.47
C ALA A 649 -9.73 18.85 0.74
N SER A 650 -8.45 18.71 1.04
CA SER A 650 -7.38 19.37 0.27
C SER A 650 -7.22 18.71 -1.10
N ASP A 651 -6.68 19.44 -2.09
CA ASP A 651 -6.31 18.86 -3.38
C ASP A 651 -5.26 17.75 -3.21
N THR A 652 -4.33 17.92 -2.27
CA THR A 652 -3.38 16.89 -1.84
C THR A 652 -3.80 16.35 -0.47
N ALA A 653 -4.60 15.28 -0.42
CA ALA A 653 -4.92 14.61 0.84
C ALA A 653 -3.64 13.99 1.41
N ALA A 654 -3.25 14.37 2.62
CA ALA A 654 -2.10 13.77 3.29
C ALA A 654 -2.45 12.39 3.88
N ASP A 655 -3.73 12.19 4.20
CA ASP A 655 -4.29 10.94 4.73
C ASP A 655 -5.59 10.57 3.99
N ASP A 656 -6.07 9.36 4.25
CA ASP A 656 -7.34 8.85 3.79
C ASP A 656 -8.51 9.67 4.35
N ILE A 657 -9.62 9.70 3.62
CA ILE A 657 -10.83 10.38 4.03
C ILE A 657 -11.98 9.40 3.95
N ALA A 658 -12.59 9.12 5.09
CA ALA A 658 -13.86 8.40 5.18
C ALA A 658 -14.94 9.33 5.74
N ILE A 659 -16.13 9.26 5.14
CA ILE A 659 -17.33 9.97 5.57
C ILE A 659 -18.49 8.99 5.61
N VAL A 660 -19.19 8.94 6.74
CA VAL A 660 -20.46 8.24 6.90
C VAL A 660 -21.54 9.25 7.26
N ALA A 661 -22.49 9.45 6.35
CA ALA A 661 -23.66 10.28 6.56
C ALA A 661 -24.90 9.41 6.77
N VAL A 662 -25.66 9.70 7.83
CA VAL A 662 -26.88 8.98 8.17
C VAL A 662 -28.02 9.96 8.35
N GLY A 663 -29.07 9.85 7.53
CA GLY A 663 -30.33 10.53 7.74
C GLY A 663 -31.27 9.67 8.57
N PHE A 664 -31.88 10.25 9.60
CA PHE A 664 -32.82 9.59 10.49
C PHE A 664 -34.25 9.93 10.07
N ASP A 665 -35.02 8.93 9.67
CA ASP A 665 -36.41 9.10 9.24
C ASP A 665 -37.41 8.55 10.26
N GLY A 666 -36.95 7.73 11.20
CA GLY A 666 -37.79 7.03 12.15
C GLY A 666 -38.71 5.99 11.50
N ILE A 667 -39.43 5.26 12.34
CA ILE A 667 -40.57 4.45 11.91
C ILE A 667 -41.84 5.13 12.45
N PRO A 668 -42.89 5.32 11.62
CA PRO A 668 -44.16 5.85 12.08
C PRO A 668 -44.74 5.01 13.23
N LEU A 669 -45.24 5.67 14.29
CA LEU A 669 -45.73 4.97 15.47
C LEU A 669 -46.97 4.10 15.17
N ASP A 670 -47.74 4.46 14.15
CA ASP A 670 -48.86 3.69 13.64
C ASP A 670 -48.44 2.47 12.80
N GLU A 671 -47.14 2.31 12.52
CA GLU A 671 -46.52 1.13 11.91
C GLU A 671 -45.83 0.23 12.94
N VAL A 672 -45.92 0.57 14.22
CA VAL A 672 -45.47 -0.26 15.34
C VAL A 672 -46.66 -0.64 16.21
N VAL A 673 -46.62 -1.82 16.82
CA VAL A 673 -47.51 -2.18 17.91
C VAL A 673 -46.81 -3.15 18.86
N THR A 674 -47.04 -2.98 20.16
CA THR A 674 -46.51 -3.85 21.20
C THR A 674 -47.66 -4.32 22.09
N TRP A 675 -47.63 -5.59 22.45
CA TRP A 675 -48.57 -6.21 23.38
C TRP A 675 -47.79 -6.89 24.51
N GLU A 676 -48.12 -6.55 25.74
CA GLU A 676 -47.70 -7.31 26.92
C GLU A 676 -48.72 -8.43 27.17
N LEU A 677 -48.23 -9.63 27.43
CA LEU A 677 -49.03 -10.84 27.59
C LEU A 677 -48.85 -11.40 29.00
N GLU A 678 -49.94 -11.90 29.57
CA GLU A 678 -49.84 -12.80 30.72
C GLU A 678 -49.34 -14.18 30.23
N PRO A 679 -48.40 -14.84 30.92
CA PRO A 679 -47.78 -16.08 30.44
C PRO A 679 -48.70 -17.30 30.67
N VAL A 680 -49.89 -17.29 30.09
CA VAL A 680 -50.89 -18.37 30.15
C VAL A 680 -51.20 -18.92 28.75
N PRO A 681 -51.60 -20.20 28.61
CA PRO A 681 -51.90 -20.80 27.30
C PRO A 681 -52.93 -20.04 26.46
N ASP A 682 -53.93 -19.41 27.10
CA ASP A 682 -54.97 -18.63 26.43
C ASP A 682 -54.45 -17.34 25.75
N SER A 683 -53.22 -16.91 26.06
CA SER A 683 -52.57 -15.78 25.41
C SER A 683 -52.22 -16.06 23.95
N VAL A 684 -52.00 -17.32 23.56
CA VAL A 684 -51.66 -17.71 22.17
C VAL A 684 -52.80 -17.47 21.18
N PRO A 685 -54.04 -17.98 21.38
CA PRO A 685 -55.14 -17.66 20.48
C PRO A 685 -55.50 -16.17 20.49
N TRP A 686 -55.36 -15.50 21.64
CA TRP A 686 -55.59 -14.06 21.75
C TRP A 686 -54.62 -13.26 20.89
N ILE A 687 -53.30 -13.48 21.03
CA ILE A 687 -52.30 -12.72 20.28
C ILE A 687 -52.40 -12.98 18.78
N ARG A 688 -52.74 -14.21 18.35
CA ARG A 688 -53.02 -14.51 16.94
C ARG A 688 -54.15 -13.64 16.38
N ALA A 689 -55.22 -13.45 17.14
CA ALA A 689 -56.33 -12.59 16.73
C ALA A 689 -55.90 -11.11 16.63
N GLN A 690 -55.10 -10.63 17.59
CA GLN A 690 -54.56 -9.25 17.55
C GLN A 690 -53.63 -9.01 16.36
N VAL A 691 -52.74 -9.96 16.07
CA VAL A 691 -51.85 -9.90 14.90
C VAL A 691 -52.65 -9.84 13.61
N ALA A 692 -53.67 -10.69 13.44
CA ALA A 692 -54.52 -10.66 12.25
C ALA A 692 -55.28 -9.34 12.10
N ALA A 693 -55.86 -8.83 13.19
CA ALA A 693 -56.54 -7.54 13.18
C ALA A 693 -55.58 -6.40 12.80
N ARG A 694 -54.35 -6.42 13.31
CA ARG A 694 -53.34 -5.41 12.98
C ARG A 694 -52.91 -5.49 11.53
N LEU A 695 -52.65 -6.68 11.01
CA LEU A 695 -52.27 -6.88 9.61
C LEU A 695 -53.37 -6.43 8.66
N ALA A 696 -54.65 -6.70 8.98
CA ALA A 696 -55.77 -6.15 8.22
C ALA A 696 -55.80 -4.62 8.27
N GLY A 697 -55.56 -4.02 9.45
CA GLY A 697 -55.42 -2.56 9.59
C GLY A 697 -54.26 -1.96 8.78
N TRP A 698 -53.22 -2.73 8.49
CA TRP A 698 -52.09 -2.34 7.64
C TRP A 698 -52.25 -2.73 6.16
N GLY A 699 -53.35 -3.39 5.77
CA GLY A 699 -53.55 -3.91 4.40
C GLY A 699 -52.60 -5.05 4.03
N LEU A 700 -52.19 -5.86 5.01
CA LEU A 700 -51.25 -6.98 4.88
C LEU A 700 -51.93 -8.33 5.08
N GLU A 701 -53.20 -8.47 4.69
CA GLU A 701 -54.01 -9.67 4.93
C GLU A 701 -53.39 -10.92 4.31
N ARG A 702 -52.62 -10.77 3.22
CA ARG A 702 -51.90 -11.86 2.56
C ARG A 702 -50.82 -12.52 3.44
N LEU A 703 -50.33 -11.83 4.47
CA LEU A 703 -49.34 -12.36 5.40
C LEU A 703 -49.98 -12.98 6.66
N THR A 704 -51.29 -12.84 6.85
CA THR A 704 -51.97 -13.19 8.11
C THR A 704 -51.74 -14.64 8.53
N ASP A 705 -51.95 -15.61 7.63
CA ASP A 705 -51.85 -17.03 7.98
C ASP A 705 -50.42 -17.39 8.43
N THR A 706 -49.42 -16.95 7.68
CA THR A 706 -48.00 -17.18 7.99
C THR A 706 -47.59 -16.45 9.27
N ALA A 707 -47.97 -15.18 9.43
CA ALA A 707 -47.63 -14.39 10.61
C ALA A 707 -48.27 -14.96 11.88
N GLN A 708 -49.54 -15.37 11.83
CA GLN A 708 -50.20 -16.01 12.96
C GLN A 708 -49.52 -17.31 13.36
N LEU A 709 -49.11 -18.14 12.38
CA LEU A 709 -48.40 -19.38 12.65
C LEU A 709 -47.04 -19.10 13.31
N LEU A 710 -46.24 -18.20 12.73
CA LEU A 710 -44.94 -17.81 13.29
C LEU A 710 -45.06 -17.27 14.71
N VAL A 711 -45.98 -16.33 14.95
CA VAL A 711 -46.24 -15.78 16.29
C VAL A 711 -46.68 -16.87 17.25
N SER A 712 -47.56 -17.77 16.82
CA SER A 712 -48.02 -18.89 17.64
C SER A 712 -46.84 -19.73 18.12
N GLU A 713 -45.93 -20.11 17.22
CA GLU A 713 -44.75 -20.91 17.57
C GLU A 713 -43.79 -20.16 18.50
N LEU A 714 -43.53 -18.88 18.24
CA LEU A 714 -42.63 -18.08 19.08
C LEU A 714 -43.19 -17.85 20.48
N VAL A 715 -44.45 -17.46 20.60
CA VAL A 715 -45.13 -17.22 21.87
C VAL A 715 -45.28 -18.53 22.65
N THR A 716 -45.60 -19.64 21.97
CA THR A 716 -45.66 -20.95 22.63
C THR A 716 -44.30 -21.38 23.18
N ASN A 717 -43.22 -21.17 22.41
CA ASN A 717 -41.86 -21.43 22.90
C ASN A 717 -41.52 -20.58 24.13
N ALA A 718 -41.88 -19.29 24.10
CA ALA A 718 -41.65 -18.39 25.23
C ALA A 718 -42.48 -18.79 26.46
N LEU A 719 -43.72 -19.28 26.29
CA LEU A 719 -44.53 -19.82 27.39
C LEU A 719 -43.93 -21.09 28.02
N VAL A 720 -43.38 -21.98 27.20
CA VAL A 720 -42.81 -23.27 27.68
C VAL A 720 -41.44 -23.10 28.32
N HIS A 721 -40.65 -22.13 27.86
CA HIS A 721 -39.23 -21.98 28.23
C HIS A 721 -38.87 -20.64 28.90
N GLY A 722 -39.81 -19.70 29.03
CA GLY A 722 -39.63 -18.42 29.72
C GLY A 722 -39.84 -18.53 31.23
N ALA A 723 -39.63 -17.42 31.96
CA ALA A 723 -39.64 -17.39 33.43
C ALA A 723 -40.75 -16.52 34.05
N GLY A 724 -41.44 -15.65 33.29
CA GLY A 724 -42.59 -14.88 33.81
C GLY A 724 -43.05 -13.66 33.01
N SER A 725 -42.20 -12.98 32.24
CA SER A 725 -42.62 -11.86 31.36
C SER A 725 -42.71 -12.31 29.90
N LEU A 726 -43.69 -11.78 29.17
CA LEU A 726 -43.92 -12.14 27.79
C LEU A 726 -44.53 -10.96 27.05
N GLY A 727 -43.97 -10.60 25.90
CA GLY A 727 -44.62 -9.64 25.02
C GLY A 727 -44.24 -9.81 23.57
N VAL A 728 -45.05 -9.21 22.72
CA VAL A 728 -44.97 -9.34 21.27
C VAL A 728 -44.96 -7.94 20.66
N ARG A 729 -44.00 -7.69 19.77
CA ARG A 729 -43.90 -6.44 19.02
C ARG A 729 -43.94 -6.72 17.53
N LEU A 730 -44.79 -6.00 16.80
CA LEU A 730 -44.79 -5.97 15.34
C LEU A 730 -44.30 -4.61 14.86
N ILE A 731 -43.43 -4.63 13.86
CA ILE A 731 -42.92 -3.44 13.19
C ILE A 731 -43.09 -3.63 11.69
N LYS A 732 -43.83 -2.72 11.05
CA LYS A 732 -43.93 -2.62 9.60
C LYS A 732 -42.84 -1.66 9.11
N GLY A 733 -41.73 -2.23 8.63
CA GLY A 733 -40.65 -1.49 7.98
C GLY A 733 -40.56 -1.86 6.50
N ARG A 734 -39.34 -2.15 6.02
CA ARG A 734 -39.15 -2.77 4.68
C ARG A 734 -39.59 -4.24 4.64
N THR A 735 -39.55 -4.88 5.80
CA THR A 735 -40.12 -6.20 6.10
C THR A 735 -41.11 -6.04 7.24
N LEU A 736 -42.01 -7.01 7.38
CA LEU A 736 -42.79 -7.16 8.60
C LEU A 736 -41.92 -7.91 9.62
N LEU A 737 -41.43 -7.21 10.63
CA LEU A 737 -40.69 -7.78 11.74
C LEU A 737 -41.66 -8.13 12.86
N CYS A 738 -41.57 -9.35 13.37
CA CYS A 738 -42.22 -9.75 14.60
C CYS A 738 -41.18 -10.17 15.61
N GLU A 739 -41.30 -9.64 16.83
CA GLU A 739 -40.42 -9.93 17.95
C GLU A 739 -41.25 -10.46 19.11
N VAL A 740 -40.78 -11.52 19.73
CA VAL A 740 -41.32 -12.06 20.98
C VAL A 740 -40.22 -11.95 22.02
N HIS A 741 -40.50 -11.24 23.09
CA HIS A 741 -39.58 -11.06 24.21
C HIS A 741 -40.05 -11.88 25.40
N ASP A 742 -39.11 -12.46 26.14
CA ASP A 742 -39.34 -13.10 27.42
C ASP A 742 -38.10 -12.97 28.33
N ASP A 743 -38.28 -13.19 29.62
CA ASP A 743 -37.24 -13.11 30.66
C ASP A 743 -36.36 -14.38 30.77
N GLY A 744 -36.54 -15.35 29.90
CA GLY A 744 -35.74 -16.58 29.88
C GLY A 744 -34.28 -16.34 29.48
N ALA A 745 -33.35 -16.95 30.21
CA ALA A 745 -31.91 -16.83 29.96
C ALA A 745 -31.38 -17.74 28.83
N ASP A 746 -32.09 -18.82 28.49
CA ASP A 746 -31.62 -19.78 27.48
C ASP A 746 -32.09 -19.39 26.09
N LEU A 747 -31.15 -19.21 25.15
CA LEU A 747 -31.50 -18.92 23.76
C LEU A 747 -32.07 -20.18 23.10
N PRO A 748 -33.17 -20.05 22.32
CA PRO A 748 -33.74 -21.20 21.62
C PRO A 748 -32.75 -21.73 20.59
N HIS A 749 -32.61 -23.05 20.54
CA HIS A 749 -31.76 -23.73 19.58
C HIS A 749 -32.60 -24.62 18.67
N LEU A 750 -32.28 -24.64 17.38
CA LEU A 750 -32.98 -25.47 16.43
C LEU A 750 -32.70 -26.96 16.76
N ARG A 751 -33.75 -27.76 16.86
CA ARG A 751 -33.66 -29.21 17.13
C ARG A 751 -34.02 -29.98 15.85
N HIS A 752 -33.34 -31.09 15.60
CA HIS A 752 -33.81 -32.08 14.63
C HIS A 752 -34.83 -32.99 15.31
N ALA A 753 -36.12 -32.70 15.11
CA ALA A 753 -37.21 -33.56 15.56
C ALA A 753 -37.38 -34.72 14.57
N GLU A 754 -37.49 -35.96 15.06
CA GLU A 754 -37.79 -37.12 14.23
C GLU A 754 -39.29 -37.18 13.84
N ALA A 755 -39.62 -38.03 12.87
CA ALA A 755 -40.99 -38.15 12.36
C ALA A 755 -42.03 -38.51 13.44
N THR A 756 -41.59 -39.13 14.54
CA THR A 756 -42.42 -39.54 15.68
C THR A 756 -42.45 -38.55 16.84
N ASP A 757 -41.66 -37.47 16.80
CA ASP A 757 -41.61 -36.51 17.92
C ASP A 757 -42.83 -35.59 17.91
N GLU A 758 -43.52 -35.52 19.06
CA GLU A 758 -44.70 -34.67 19.29
C GLU A 758 -44.34 -33.22 19.65
N SER A 759 -43.05 -32.91 19.87
CA SER A 759 -42.54 -31.58 20.22
C SER A 759 -41.23 -31.26 19.48
N GLY A 760 -40.81 -29.99 19.49
CA GLY A 760 -39.51 -29.57 18.92
C GLY A 760 -39.51 -29.18 17.44
N ARG A 761 -40.68 -29.11 16.78
CA ARG A 761 -40.83 -28.70 15.37
C ARG A 761 -41.03 -27.20 15.15
N GLY A 762 -41.40 -26.44 16.19
CA GLY A 762 -41.77 -25.03 16.05
C GLY A 762 -40.71 -24.14 15.41
N LEU A 763 -39.46 -24.24 15.87
CA LEU A 763 -38.35 -23.48 15.25
C LEU A 763 -37.99 -23.96 13.84
N GLN A 764 -38.29 -25.21 13.49
CA GLN A 764 -38.13 -25.68 12.11
C GLN A 764 -39.16 -25.00 11.20
N LEU A 765 -40.42 -24.89 11.64
CA LEU A 765 -41.45 -24.15 10.90
C LEU A 765 -41.05 -22.69 10.73
N VAL A 766 -40.57 -22.05 11.81
CA VAL A 766 -40.04 -20.68 11.76
C VAL A 766 -38.92 -20.56 10.73
N HIS A 767 -37.96 -21.48 10.75
CA HIS A 767 -36.84 -21.49 9.80
C HIS A 767 -37.27 -21.65 8.33
N HIS A 768 -38.35 -22.38 8.04
CA HIS A 768 -38.83 -22.59 6.66
C HIS A 768 -39.74 -21.46 6.16
N LEU A 769 -40.49 -20.80 7.05
CA LEU A 769 -41.51 -19.82 6.67
C LEU A 769 -41.03 -18.36 6.79
N ALA A 770 -40.11 -18.06 7.70
CA ALA A 770 -39.55 -16.72 7.84
C ALA A 770 -38.53 -16.43 6.73
N ALA A 771 -38.48 -15.19 6.26
CA ALA A 771 -37.43 -14.75 5.34
C ALA A 771 -36.07 -14.73 6.05
N ARG A 772 -36.07 -14.27 7.30
CA ARG A 772 -34.95 -14.31 8.25
C ARG A 772 -35.52 -14.46 9.65
N TRP A 773 -34.77 -15.08 10.54
CA TRP A 773 -35.10 -15.12 11.95
C TRP A 773 -33.82 -15.19 12.76
N GLY A 774 -33.92 -14.83 14.03
CA GLY A 774 -32.78 -14.86 14.93
C GLY A 774 -33.19 -14.67 16.38
N THR A 775 -32.17 -14.61 17.22
CA THR A 775 -32.32 -14.45 18.66
C THR A 775 -31.25 -13.51 19.15
N HIS A 776 -31.56 -12.62 20.08
CA HIS A 776 -30.54 -11.85 20.79
C HIS A 776 -30.89 -11.74 22.27
N ARG A 777 -29.86 -11.50 23.08
CA ARG A 777 -30.01 -11.30 24.52
C ARG A 777 -30.26 -9.83 24.79
N THR A 778 -31.11 -9.56 25.76
CA THR A 778 -31.30 -8.22 26.32
C THR A 778 -30.82 -8.22 27.77
N ASP A 779 -30.68 -7.05 28.39
CA ASP A 779 -30.32 -6.98 29.82
C ASP A 779 -31.42 -7.60 30.72
N ALA A 780 -32.65 -7.74 30.22
CA ALA A 780 -33.81 -8.25 30.96
C ALA A 780 -34.27 -9.66 30.54
N GLY A 781 -33.62 -10.29 29.54
CA GLY A 781 -34.05 -11.58 29.02
C GLY A 781 -33.52 -11.86 27.61
N LYS A 782 -34.41 -12.28 26.71
CA LYS A 782 -34.11 -12.56 25.31
C LYS A 782 -35.23 -12.09 24.39
N ILE A 783 -34.89 -11.89 23.12
CA ILE A 783 -35.84 -11.62 22.06
C ILE A 783 -35.62 -12.65 20.95
N VAL A 784 -36.71 -13.28 20.51
CA VAL A 784 -36.76 -14.12 19.31
C VAL A 784 -37.54 -13.36 18.25
N TRP A 785 -36.97 -13.21 17.06
CA TRP A 785 -37.56 -12.39 16.02
C TRP A 785 -37.60 -13.08 14.67
N VAL A 786 -38.59 -12.72 13.86
CA VAL A 786 -38.83 -13.23 12.52
C VAL A 786 -39.17 -12.08 11.58
N GLU A 787 -38.65 -12.15 10.36
CA GLU A 787 -38.94 -11.22 9.29
C GLU A 787 -39.76 -11.89 8.20
N GLN A 788 -40.78 -11.19 7.71
CA GLN A 788 -41.53 -11.57 6.52
C GLN A 788 -41.41 -10.48 5.46
N ARG A 789 -41.22 -10.88 4.20
CA ARG A 789 -41.20 -9.93 3.09
C ARG A 789 -42.60 -9.36 2.89
N LEU A 790 -42.69 -8.05 2.75
CA LEU A 790 -43.96 -7.41 2.41
C LEU A 790 -44.40 -7.83 0.99
N PRO A 791 -45.71 -8.00 0.73
CA PRO A 791 -46.21 -8.26 -0.61
C PRO A 791 -45.83 -7.10 -1.54
N ARG A 792 -45.39 -7.42 -2.75
CA ARG A 792 -45.17 -6.41 -3.81
C ARG A 792 -46.47 -5.91 -4.40
#